data_AF-A0A661BSI6-F1
#
_entry.id   AF-A0A661BSI6-F1
#
_cell.length_a   1.000
_cell.length_b   1.000
_cell.length_c   1.000
_cell.angle_alpha   90.00
_cell.angle_beta   90.00
_cell.angle_gamma   90.00
#
_symmetry.space_group_name_H-M   'P 1'
#
loop_
_entity.id
_entity.type
_entity.pdbx_description
1 polymer ?
#
loop_
_entity_poly.entity_id
_entity_poly.type
_entity_poly.pdbx_seq_one_letter_code
_entity_poly.pdbx_strand_id
1 'polypeptide(L)'
;MGFTSAEALKLTFKVQAGNVIDAASGSQWYESIFPYNPAYSSARILSEFDIIKQYPAASLSEAQTNVANNLVGIVEDVSTAASAIRLTQAVPGGNNTWVSYNIYNDASSGVKDLWIQPQKIPQSSGLPSAGYGIALYSGDPNAGGVYISTTIGQSGGEVGWVFNYDMGLLFLANDLVSIISGDSGTYPAGLDFYINGFTYIGKTLDDSVGATGATGTDGTSGSSGTSGSSGTSGSSGISGATGATGLGGDVPLYQLGPGGPNLEYVGATGATAELNFKGVHIQDESVDVGTFPILNFIGADVLAEDSSLLGKINIYIPPPNFASHYNTTDGTTTGTVSEALSRSTVRISSPTTEGNPFKTNTWAGTNRSATTDATPVFSTVGLITGLSSPTGGSQDSTIEVNVYDADGTSVLATYTSPTLNQNATYNSIGANSGISVIIASYGADTTKWKASVSVNINMNTIFGTHTLDGGRYHVKIVHTTDTLTDGGSTYTYTQSDVFYDTNLSTPLIGKTGIMSLIESTTPANILTKHISGIEYYILNSEFETTVSDIDYLNQNTQGRSNTATYNFRITGADYGLPTRNLEAWNLGAYGTWNGTWTNLWNLQNAAYEYTDWPITNNNFRYRGAAANGTSTVYDPWATGNTKSSPLDSILVDTYNDNSTRLGEDFDGETERLTRGGASYTAWNSSAILTASITGTGTGVFCDSCIVGSNIIRPDRFFLTDPNTNTIQANLGTYSPDKSGTNPNYLAYTDIAVYHRKFYTTGANLTEAISSFVMTFGGNPGLSADFSEALENSDLRVYIRRVNAPGLGSSGFNANPLSLHGNLFNSGSPTNPFDDGASGVDTPGALIRTVNGGNSISATFGTGKPASEGFWIELQIIDPNIKIDYINVTLNFSSGGTDSAPV
;
A
#
# COMPACT_ATOMS: atom_id res chain seq x y z
N MET A 1 -19.97 2.78 -13.95
CA MET A 1 -18.77 1.91 -13.84
C MET A 1 -18.07 2.41 -12.61
N GLY A 2 -18.30 1.72 -11.49
CA GLY A 2 -17.60 1.93 -10.25
C GLY A 2 -16.10 1.71 -10.42
N PHE A 3 -15.35 2.31 -9.50
CA PHE A 3 -13.90 2.42 -9.50
C PHE A 3 -13.19 1.14 -9.98
N THR A 4 -12.34 1.30 -10.99
CA THR A 4 -11.40 0.28 -11.47
C THR A 4 -10.49 -0.22 -10.33
N SER A 5 -9.86 -1.39 -10.47
CA SER A 5 -8.87 -1.88 -9.49
C SER A 5 -7.73 -0.87 -9.25
N ALA A 6 -7.43 -0.01 -10.24
CA ALA A 6 -6.50 1.11 -10.11
C ALA A 6 -7.05 2.27 -9.26
N GLU A 7 -8.37 2.49 -9.27
CA GLU A 7 -9.03 3.48 -8.42
C GLU A 7 -9.29 2.95 -7.00
N ALA A 8 -9.49 1.65 -6.82
CA ALA A 8 -9.46 1.00 -5.49
C ALA A 8 -8.07 1.13 -4.83
N LEU A 9 -6.98 0.98 -5.61
CA LEU A 9 -5.61 1.26 -5.18
C LEU A 9 -5.38 2.75 -4.85
N LYS A 10 -6.01 3.67 -5.58
CA LYS A 10 -6.03 5.11 -5.25
C LYS A 10 -6.91 5.43 -4.04
N LEU A 11 -7.94 4.64 -3.75
CA LEU A 11 -8.75 4.75 -2.53
C LEU A 11 -7.92 4.35 -1.30
N THR A 12 -7.15 3.27 -1.40
CA THR A 12 -6.18 2.86 -0.37
C THR A 12 -5.10 3.93 -0.17
N PHE A 13 -4.63 4.60 -1.23
CA PHE A 13 -3.67 5.71 -1.13
C PHE A 13 -4.30 7.02 -0.61
N LYS A 14 -5.56 7.34 -0.93
CA LYS A 14 -6.24 8.53 -0.40
C LYS A 14 -6.57 8.40 1.08
N VAL A 15 -6.77 7.19 1.58
CA VAL A 15 -7.02 6.93 3.01
C VAL A 15 -5.72 6.84 3.82
N GLN A 16 -4.56 6.56 3.18
CA GLN A 16 -3.28 6.33 3.90
C GLN A 16 -2.12 7.30 3.59
N ALA A 17 -2.08 8.01 2.46
CA ALA A 17 -0.84 8.61 1.97
C ALA A 17 -0.64 10.11 2.21
N GLY A 18 -1.41 10.75 3.08
CA GLY A 18 -1.13 12.17 3.32
C GLY A 18 -1.83 12.86 4.46
N ASN A 19 -2.58 12.15 5.31
CA ASN A 19 -3.30 12.83 6.39
C ASN A 19 -4.14 14.01 5.84
N VAL A 20 -4.79 13.87 4.67
CA VAL A 20 -5.69 14.90 4.12
C VAL A 20 -6.79 14.24 3.24
N ILE A 21 -8.02 14.79 3.26
CA ILE A 21 -9.27 14.20 2.76
C ILE A 21 -9.91 14.93 1.55
N ASP A 22 -9.46 16.10 1.10
CA ASP A 22 -10.05 16.79 -0.06
C ASP A 22 -9.41 16.45 -1.42
N ALA A 23 -10.24 16.40 -2.47
CA ALA A 23 -9.87 15.95 -3.81
C ALA A 23 -9.94 17.10 -4.83
N ALA A 24 -8.94 17.97 -4.84
CA ALA A 24 -8.72 18.93 -5.92
C ALA A 24 -7.82 18.33 -7.02
N SER A 25 -8.24 18.40 -8.28
CA SER A 25 -7.42 17.93 -9.41
C SER A 25 -6.23 18.85 -9.62
N GLY A 26 -5.00 18.34 -9.44
CA GLY A 26 -3.77 19.08 -9.73
C GLY A 26 -3.03 19.63 -8.51
N SER A 27 -3.55 19.42 -7.29
CA SER A 27 -2.92 19.88 -6.06
C SER A 27 -2.05 18.83 -5.38
N GLN A 28 -0.97 19.28 -4.73
CA GLN A 28 -0.08 18.46 -3.91
C GLN A 28 -0.66 18.28 -2.49
N TRP A 29 -0.23 17.25 -1.76
CA TRP A 29 -0.80 16.90 -0.45
C TRP A 29 -0.79 18.04 0.59
N TYR A 30 0.15 18.99 0.51
CA TYR A 30 0.24 20.16 1.41
C TYR A 30 -0.66 21.34 1.01
N GLU A 31 -1.32 21.29 -0.16
CA GLU A 31 -2.25 22.32 -0.64
C GLU A 31 -3.70 22.04 -0.23
N SER A 32 -3.88 20.98 0.53
CA SER A 32 -5.17 20.39 0.82
C SER A 32 -5.81 21.03 2.06
N ILE A 33 -7.12 21.28 2.02
CA ILE A 33 -7.84 22.15 2.96
C ILE A 33 -8.04 21.49 4.34
N PHE A 34 -8.19 20.16 4.39
CA PHE A 34 -8.56 19.46 5.63
C PHE A 34 -7.50 18.46 6.11
N PRO A 35 -6.58 18.85 7.02
CA PRO A 35 -5.60 17.91 7.57
C PRO A 35 -6.25 16.87 8.50
N TYR A 36 -6.02 15.59 8.23
CA TYR A 36 -6.20 14.44 9.12
C TYR A 36 -4.94 14.23 9.98
N ASN A 37 -4.72 15.10 10.96
CA ASN A 37 -3.61 14.97 11.90
C ASN A 37 -4.12 14.28 13.18
N PRO A 38 -3.81 13.00 13.48
CA PRO A 38 -4.35 12.31 14.66
C PRO A 38 -3.60 12.78 15.92
N ALA A 39 -3.88 14.01 16.33
CA ALA A 39 -3.70 14.50 17.68
C ALA A 39 -5.10 14.54 18.33
N TYR A 40 -5.27 13.84 19.45
CA TYR A 40 -6.55 13.89 20.18
C TYR A 40 -6.60 15.20 20.95
N SER A 41 -7.28 16.20 20.39
CA SER A 41 -7.69 17.37 21.18
C SER A 41 -8.54 16.90 22.37
N SER A 42 -8.36 17.52 23.54
CA SER A 42 -9.18 17.27 24.74
C SER A 42 -10.68 17.41 24.43
N ALA A 43 -11.05 18.31 23.51
CA ALA A 43 -12.42 18.49 23.00
C ALA A 43 -12.96 17.32 22.15
N ARG A 44 -12.12 16.37 21.74
CA ARG A 44 -12.51 15.19 20.93
C ARG A 44 -12.50 13.90 21.74
N ILE A 45 -12.20 13.96 23.04
CA ILE A 45 -12.26 12.84 23.97
C ILE A 45 -13.61 12.89 24.69
N LEU A 46 -14.57 12.08 24.25
CA LEU A 46 -15.97 12.12 24.68
C LEU A 46 -16.14 11.42 26.05
N SER A 47 -16.18 12.18 27.14
CA SER A 47 -16.12 11.62 28.51
C SER A 47 -17.45 10.99 28.96
N GLU A 48 -18.57 11.34 28.32
CA GLU A 48 -19.91 10.83 28.64
C GLU A 48 -20.45 9.83 27.59
N PHE A 49 -19.64 9.43 26.58
CA PHE A 49 -20.11 8.57 25.49
C PHE A 49 -20.55 7.17 25.95
N ASP A 50 -20.01 6.66 27.05
CA ASP A 50 -20.44 5.38 27.64
C ASP A 50 -21.88 5.42 28.19
N ILE A 51 -22.44 6.60 28.44
CA ILE A 51 -23.87 6.75 28.77
C ILE A 51 -24.72 6.42 27.54
N ILE A 52 -24.32 6.90 26.35
CA ILE A 52 -25.02 6.66 25.09
C ILE A 52 -25.04 5.17 24.74
N LYS A 53 -23.95 4.45 25.03
CA LYS A 53 -23.84 3.00 24.80
C LYS A 53 -24.91 2.18 25.53
N GLN A 54 -25.49 2.70 26.60
CA GLN A 54 -26.53 2.03 27.38
C GLN A 54 -27.91 2.09 26.71
N TYR A 55 -28.07 2.88 25.65
CA TYR A 55 -29.35 3.12 24.97
C TYR A 55 -29.28 2.77 23.48
N PRO A 56 -29.10 1.50 23.11
CA PRO A 56 -29.16 1.07 21.72
C PRO A 56 -30.57 1.31 21.14
N ALA A 57 -30.64 1.52 19.83
CA ALA A 57 -31.89 1.82 19.12
C ALA A 57 -31.92 1.10 17.75
N ALA A 58 -32.92 0.25 17.55
CA ALA A 58 -33.12 -0.47 16.29
C ALA A 58 -33.87 0.38 15.25
N SER A 59 -34.65 1.37 15.70
CA SER A 59 -35.43 2.27 14.83
C SER A 59 -35.22 3.75 15.17
N LEU A 60 -35.52 4.63 14.21
CA LEU A 60 -35.44 6.08 14.40
C LEU A 60 -36.30 6.57 15.58
N SER A 61 -37.51 6.02 15.73
CA SER A 61 -38.42 6.40 16.82
C SER A 61 -37.86 6.04 18.20
N GLU A 62 -37.13 4.93 18.32
CA GLU A 62 -36.46 4.55 19.57
C GLU A 62 -35.29 5.47 19.89
N ALA A 63 -34.48 5.84 18.87
CA ALA A 63 -33.39 6.78 19.04
C ALA A 63 -33.89 8.15 19.52
N GLN A 64 -34.94 8.68 18.88
CA GLN A 64 -35.60 9.93 19.30
C GLN A 64 -36.11 9.86 20.74
N THR A 65 -36.73 8.72 21.11
CA THR A 65 -37.21 8.50 22.49
C THR A 65 -36.07 8.45 23.50
N ASN A 66 -34.95 7.81 23.14
CA ASN A 66 -33.76 7.75 23.99
C ASN A 66 -33.14 9.13 24.18
N VAL A 67 -33.05 9.95 23.12
CA VAL A 67 -32.51 11.31 23.22
C VAL A 67 -33.42 12.21 24.05
N ALA A 68 -34.73 12.16 23.82
CA ALA A 68 -35.69 12.99 24.54
C ALA A 68 -35.80 12.69 26.04
N ASN A 69 -35.55 11.44 26.46
CA ASN A 69 -35.78 11.01 27.85
C ASN A 69 -34.50 10.68 28.62
N ASN A 70 -33.47 10.16 27.96
CA ASN A 70 -32.32 9.53 28.63
C ASN A 70 -30.97 10.18 28.27
N LEU A 71 -30.85 10.82 27.10
CA LEU A 71 -29.60 11.44 26.62
C LEU A 71 -29.70 12.96 26.51
N VAL A 72 -30.63 13.58 27.25
CA VAL A 72 -30.85 15.02 27.28
C VAL A 72 -29.56 15.73 27.70
N GLY A 73 -29.10 16.67 26.88
CA GLY A 73 -27.85 17.41 27.13
C GLY A 73 -26.57 16.65 26.82
N ILE A 74 -26.67 15.40 26.33
CA ILE A 74 -25.52 14.59 25.88
C ILE A 74 -25.58 14.36 24.38
N VAL A 75 -26.77 14.22 23.80
CA VAL A 75 -27.00 14.06 22.36
C VAL A 75 -27.99 15.12 21.89
N GLU A 76 -27.65 15.76 20.78
CA GLU A 76 -28.53 16.67 20.04
C GLU A 76 -29.28 15.87 18.96
N ASP A 77 -30.60 16.05 18.90
CA ASP A 77 -31.47 15.44 17.90
C ASP A 77 -31.66 16.38 16.71
N VAL A 78 -31.02 16.04 15.58
CA VAL A 78 -31.20 16.68 14.27
C VAL A 78 -31.84 15.71 13.28
N SER A 79 -32.64 14.76 13.79
CA SER A 79 -33.21 13.68 12.99
C SER A 79 -34.55 14.04 12.34
N THR A 80 -35.20 15.11 12.81
CA THR A 80 -36.46 15.60 12.23
C THR A 80 -36.22 16.38 10.93
N ALA A 81 -37.18 16.35 10.01
CA ALA A 81 -37.07 17.05 8.73
C ALA A 81 -36.80 18.57 8.90
N ALA A 82 -37.41 19.20 9.91
CA ALA A 82 -37.23 20.62 10.20
C ALA A 82 -35.83 20.98 10.73
N SER A 83 -35.09 20.00 11.26
CA SER A 83 -33.73 20.17 11.80
C SER A 83 -32.65 19.68 10.82
N ALA A 84 -33.02 19.35 9.59
CA ALA A 84 -32.10 18.81 8.59
C ALA A 84 -30.96 19.79 8.30
N ILE A 85 -29.73 19.26 8.24
CA ILE A 85 -28.54 20.05 7.97
C ILE A 85 -28.28 20.04 6.46
N ARG A 86 -28.28 21.23 5.85
CA ARG A 86 -27.88 21.40 4.45
C ARG A 86 -26.37 21.28 4.31
N LEU A 87 -25.90 20.45 3.39
CA LEU A 87 -24.48 20.22 3.17
C LEU A 87 -23.90 21.22 2.16
N THR A 88 -22.64 21.59 2.39
CA THR A 88 -21.88 22.48 1.51
C THR A 88 -20.87 21.67 0.70
N GLN A 89 -20.74 21.96 -0.58
CA GLN A 89 -19.73 21.33 -1.41
C GLN A 89 -18.32 21.69 -0.90
N ALA A 90 -17.49 20.69 -0.61
CA ALA A 90 -16.17 20.92 0.00
C ALA A 90 -15.23 21.70 -0.93
N VAL A 91 -15.25 21.36 -2.22
CA VAL A 91 -14.46 22.02 -3.26
C VAL A 91 -15.39 22.45 -4.39
N PRO A 92 -15.50 23.75 -4.71
CA PRO A 92 -16.33 24.22 -5.83
C PRO A 92 -16.00 23.47 -7.13
N GLY A 93 -17.01 22.82 -7.71
CA GLY A 93 -16.87 22.01 -8.93
C GLY A 93 -16.50 20.53 -8.70
N GLY A 94 -16.18 20.12 -7.46
CA GLY A 94 -15.99 18.72 -7.06
C GLY A 94 -17.25 18.13 -6.42
N ASN A 95 -18.03 17.34 -7.17
CA ASN A 95 -19.36 16.86 -6.73
C ASN A 95 -19.33 15.65 -5.76
N ASN A 96 -18.15 15.17 -5.38
CA ASN A 96 -17.97 13.92 -4.65
C ASN A 96 -17.75 14.08 -3.14
N THR A 97 -17.49 15.29 -2.64
CA THR A 97 -17.26 15.54 -1.21
C THR A 97 -18.08 16.74 -0.72
N TRP A 98 -18.82 16.52 0.36
CA TRP A 98 -19.70 17.51 0.96
C TRP A 98 -19.49 17.57 2.48
N VAL A 99 -19.66 18.74 3.06
CA VAL A 99 -19.36 19.04 4.47
C VAL A 99 -20.60 19.56 5.18
N SER A 100 -20.89 19.05 6.38
CA SER A 100 -21.89 19.64 7.28
C SER A 100 -21.26 20.75 8.10
N TYR A 101 -21.33 21.99 7.64
CA TYR A 101 -20.92 23.15 8.47
C TYR A 101 -21.99 23.50 9.50
N ASN A 102 -21.58 24.16 10.59
CA ASN A 102 -22.52 24.71 11.57
C ASN A 102 -23.45 25.76 10.94
N ILE A 103 -22.95 26.50 9.95
CA ILE A 103 -23.71 27.42 9.10
C ILE A 103 -23.49 27.05 7.63
N TYR A 104 -24.59 26.88 6.88
CA TYR A 104 -24.53 26.52 5.46
C TYR A 104 -23.66 27.51 4.66
N ASN A 105 -22.76 26.96 3.85
CA ASN A 105 -21.84 27.70 2.98
C ASN A 105 -20.87 28.66 3.72
N ASP A 106 -20.60 28.41 5.00
CA ASP A 106 -19.64 29.17 5.79
C ASP A 106 -18.61 28.24 6.46
N ALA A 107 -17.44 28.12 5.82
CA ALA A 107 -16.35 27.31 6.33
C ALA A 107 -15.75 27.85 7.65
N SER A 108 -15.94 29.14 7.96
CA SER A 108 -15.46 29.74 9.20
C SER A 108 -16.31 29.37 10.42
N SER A 109 -17.53 28.87 10.20
CA SER A 109 -18.44 28.43 11.27
C SER A 109 -18.00 27.13 11.95
N GLY A 110 -16.99 26.45 11.41
CA GLY A 110 -16.57 25.12 11.86
C GLY A 110 -17.49 24.02 11.32
N VAL A 111 -16.97 22.80 11.31
CA VAL A 111 -17.70 21.63 10.84
C VAL A 111 -18.57 21.09 11.97
N LYS A 112 -19.85 20.84 11.69
CA LYS A 112 -20.74 20.08 12.57
C LYS A 112 -20.31 18.62 12.55
N ASP A 113 -19.60 18.23 13.60
CA ASP A 113 -18.86 16.98 13.74
C ASP A 113 -19.47 16.08 14.84
N LEU A 114 -18.75 15.02 15.23
CA LEU A 114 -19.14 14.12 16.34
C LEU A 114 -20.55 13.50 16.19
N TRP A 115 -20.89 13.08 14.97
CA TRP A 115 -22.14 12.36 14.71
C TRP A 115 -22.12 10.98 15.38
N ILE A 116 -23.28 10.56 15.88
CA ILE A 116 -23.43 9.28 16.56
C ILE A 116 -23.35 8.14 15.54
N GLN A 117 -22.25 7.38 15.57
CA GLN A 117 -22.03 6.25 14.68
C GLN A 117 -22.77 4.99 15.19
N PRO A 118 -23.69 4.39 14.40
CA PRO A 118 -24.47 3.22 14.80
C PRO A 118 -23.66 2.03 15.33
N GLN A 119 -22.46 1.80 14.78
CA GLN A 119 -21.58 0.70 15.14
C GLN A 119 -20.93 0.88 16.52
N LYS A 120 -20.83 2.11 17.02
CA LYS A 120 -20.26 2.40 18.36
C LYS A 120 -21.24 2.11 19.50
N ILE A 121 -22.52 1.85 19.17
CA ILE A 121 -23.61 1.53 20.11
C ILE A 121 -24.26 0.22 19.63
N PRO A 122 -23.61 -0.95 19.78
CA PRO A 122 -24.18 -2.21 19.33
C PRO A 122 -25.42 -2.57 20.15
N GLN A 123 -26.43 -3.13 19.49
CA GLN A 123 -27.58 -3.75 20.13
C GLN A 123 -27.16 -5.04 20.86
N SER A 124 -28.02 -5.59 21.71
CA SER A 124 -27.76 -6.87 22.39
C SER A 124 -27.49 -8.04 21.43
N SER A 125 -27.96 -7.96 20.19
CA SER A 125 -27.68 -8.91 19.11
C SER A 125 -26.29 -8.78 18.49
N GLY A 126 -25.52 -7.75 18.86
CA GLY A 126 -24.25 -7.39 18.22
C GLY A 126 -24.42 -6.59 16.91
N LEU A 127 -25.65 -6.38 16.44
CA LEU A 127 -25.93 -5.54 15.27
C LEU A 127 -25.80 -4.04 15.60
N PRO A 128 -25.42 -3.18 14.65
CA PRO A 128 -25.38 -1.74 14.85
C PRO A 128 -26.75 -1.15 15.23
N SER A 129 -26.79 -0.09 16.03
CA SER A 129 -28.02 0.64 16.34
C SER A 129 -28.45 1.53 15.17
N ALA A 130 -29.09 0.94 14.17
CA ALA A 130 -29.50 1.61 12.93
C ALA A 130 -30.42 2.82 13.16
N GLY A 131 -31.09 2.92 14.32
CA GLY A 131 -31.90 4.08 14.69
C GLY A 131 -31.13 5.40 14.78
N TYR A 132 -29.82 5.36 15.02
CA TYR A 132 -28.95 6.54 15.04
C TYR A 132 -28.30 6.85 13.67
N GLY A 133 -28.65 6.11 12.61
CA GLY A 133 -28.04 6.25 11.30
C GLY A 133 -28.37 7.58 10.61
N ILE A 134 -27.46 8.04 9.76
CA ILE A 134 -27.68 9.21 8.89
C ILE A 134 -28.69 8.89 7.80
N ALA A 135 -29.64 9.80 7.60
CA ALA A 135 -30.52 9.82 6.43
C ALA A 135 -30.09 10.94 5.48
N LEU A 136 -29.87 10.61 4.20
CA LEU A 136 -29.46 11.55 3.15
C LEU A 136 -30.66 11.90 2.26
N TYR A 137 -30.79 13.16 1.88
CA TYR A 137 -31.84 13.67 1.00
C TYR A 137 -31.28 14.55 -0.12
N SER A 138 -31.91 14.50 -1.29
CA SER A 138 -31.81 15.52 -2.34
C SER A 138 -32.94 16.53 -2.15
N GLY A 139 -32.58 17.76 -1.78
CA GLY A 139 -33.49 18.82 -1.37
C GLY A 139 -33.86 18.76 0.11
N ASP A 140 -34.42 19.86 0.62
CA ASP A 140 -34.84 20.00 2.01
C ASP A 140 -35.96 19.01 2.33
N PRO A 141 -35.76 18.03 3.23
CA PRO A 141 -36.80 17.06 3.58
C PRO A 141 -38.05 17.70 4.20
N ASN A 142 -37.94 18.88 4.82
CA ASN A 142 -39.09 19.63 5.33
C ASN A 142 -39.91 20.29 4.21
N ALA A 143 -39.30 20.49 3.04
CA ALA A 143 -39.93 21.02 1.83
C ALA A 143 -40.24 19.94 0.78
N GLY A 144 -40.21 18.65 1.14
CA GLY A 144 -40.49 17.53 0.25
C GLY A 144 -39.28 16.95 -0.48
N GLY A 145 -38.07 17.14 0.07
CA GLY A 145 -36.83 16.51 -0.41
C GLY A 145 -36.92 14.99 -0.48
N VAL A 146 -36.14 14.41 -1.40
CA VAL A 146 -36.22 12.98 -1.76
C VAL A 146 -35.14 12.20 -1.04
N TYR A 147 -35.54 11.16 -0.30
CA TYR A 147 -34.62 10.29 0.43
C TYR A 147 -33.73 9.48 -0.52
N ILE A 148 -32.43 9.44 -0.23
CA ILE A 148 -31.44 8.67 -0.98
C ILE A 148 -30.98 7.51 -0.09
N SER A 149 -31.48 6.31 -0.36
CA SER A 149 -31.02 5.11 0.35
C SER A 149 -29.57 4.77 -0.03
N THR A 150 -28.91 4.00 0.82
CA THR A 150 -27.56 3.44 0.54
C THR A 150 -27.56 2.42 -0.60
N THR A 151 -28.74 2.00 -1.08
CA THR A 151 -28.92 1.07 -2.20
C THR A 151 -29.00 1.76 -3.58
N ILE A 152 -29.14 3.09 -3.62
CA ILE A 152 -29.08 3.85 -4.87
C ILE A 152 -27.61 4.05 -5.28
N GLY A 153 -27.32 3.87 -6.57
CA GLY A 153 -25.97 4.02 -7.10
C GLY A 153 -25.03 2.83 -6.87
N GLN A 154 -25.57 1.66 -6.51
CA GLN A 154 -24.80 0.41 -6.42
C GLN A 154 -24.66 -0.24 -7.80
N SER A 155 -23.50 -0.12 -8.45
CA SER A 155 -23.21 -0.75 -9.75
C SER A 155 -21.90 -1.56 -9.67
N GLY A 156 -21.97 -2.78 -9.13
CA GLY A 156 -20.82 -3.67 -8.99
C GLY A 156 -20.61 -4.27 -7.59
N GLY A 157 -21.42 -3.89 -6.60
CA GLY A 157 -21.31 -4.33 -5.20
C GLY A 157 -20.86 -3.22 -4.24
N GLU A 158 -20.57 -2.02 -4.73
CA GLU A 158 -20.17 -0.83 -3.96
C GLU A 158 -21.38 0.03 -3.53
N VAL A 159 -21.26 0.77 -2.43
CA VAL A 159 -22.31 1.71 -1.95
C VAL A 159 -22.22 3.07 -2.65
N GLY A 160 -23.36 3.67 -3.00
CA GLY A 160 -23.40 4.94 -3.73
C GLY A 160 -22.91 6.15 -2.93
N TRP A 161 -22.99 6.09 -1.60
CA TRP A 161 -22.49 7.12 -0.69
C TRP A 161 -22.07 6.55 0.67
N VAL A 162 -21.17 7.27 1.35
CA VAL A 162 -20.72 6.97 2.72
C VAL A 162 -20.62 8.27 3.50
N PHE A 163 -20.99 8.24 4.78
CA PHE A 163 -20.83 9.36 5.70
C PHE A 163 -19.73 9.08 6.73
N ASN A 164 -18.82 10.02 6.90
CA ASN A 164 -17.84 10.04 7.98
C ASN A 164 -18.46 10.73 9.19
N TYR A 165 -18.85 9.91 10.16
CA TYR A 165 -19.52 10.34 11.39
C TYR A 165 -18.61 11.22 12.28
N ASP A 166 -17.30 11.02 12.25
CA ASP A 166 -16.38 11.78 13.10
C ASP A 166 -16.15 13.21 12.59
N MET A 167 -16.18 13.38 11.26
CA MET A 167 -15.84 14.64 10.60
C MET A 167 -17.03 15.36 9.99
N GLY A 168 -18.23 14.77 9.93
CA GLY A 168 -19.37 15.40 9.27
C GLY A 168 -19.18 15.52 7.75
N LEU A 169 -18.55 14.52 7.13
CA LEU A 169 -18.27 14.52 5.69
C LEU A 169 -19.09 13.45 4.95
N LEU A 170 -19.68 13.85 3.83
CA LEU A 170 -20.37 12.96 2.91
C LEU A 170 -19.49 12.74 1.67
N PHE A 171 -19.27 11.47 1.33
CA PHE A 171 -18.58 11.05 0.12
C PHE A 171 -19.54 10.34 -0.83
N LEU A 172 -19.50 10.73 -2.10
CA LEU A 172 -20.37 10.19 -3.15
C LEU A 172 -19.55 9.47 -4.22
N ALA A 173 -20.07 8.36 -4.71
CA ALA A 173 -19.58 7.73 -5.93
C ALA A 173 -19.99 8.56 -7.16
N ASN A 174 -19.13 8.59 -8.19
CA ASN A 174 -19.43 9.28 -9.45
C ASN A 174 -20.71 8.76 -10.12
N ASP A 175 -20.99 7.47 -9.97
CA ASP A 175 -22.21 6.84 -10.48
C ASP A 175 -23.47 7.41 -9.78
N LEU A 176 -23.44 7.63 -8.45
CA LEU A 176 -24.55 8.27 -7.74
C LEU A 176 -24.74 9.74 -8.15
N VAL A 177 -23.64 10.49 -8.29
CA VAL A 177 -23.68 11.88 -8.80
C VAL A 177 -24.33 11.93 -10.18
N SER A 178 -23.98 10.99 -11.06
CA SER A 178 -24.53 10.89 -12.41
C SER A 178 -26.02 10.52 -12.42
N ILE A 179 -26.43 9.60 -11.54
CA ILE A 179 -27.84 9.21 -11.38
C ILE A 179 -28.69 10.41 -10.94
N ILE A 180 -28.27 11.10 -9.87
CA ILE A 180 -29.03 12.23 -9.33
C ILE A 180 -29.08 13.39 -10.34
N SER A 181 -27.96 13.68 -11.00
CA SER A 181 -27.90 14.76 -12.00
C SER A 181 -28.64 14.41 -13.30
N GLY A 182 -28.70 13.13 -13.65
CA GLY A 182 -29.33 12.62 -14.87
C GLY A 182 -30.83 12.34 -14.74
N ASP A 183 -31.36 12.25 -13.52
CA ASP A 183 -32.77 11.98 -13.24
C ASP A 183 -33.43 13.13 -12.46
N SER A 184 -33.54 14.28 -13.10
CA SER A 184 -34.24 15.46 -12.56
C SER A 184 -35.74 15.23 -12.32
N GLY A 185 -36.32 14.14 -12.85
CA GLY A 185 -37.71 13.75 -12.57
C GLY A 185 -37.88 13.18 -11.17
N THR A 186 -36.96 12.32 -10.74
CA THR A 186 -36.94 11.75 -9.38
C THR A 186 -36.24 12.66 -8.38
N TYR A 187 -35.17 13.37 -8.78
CA TYR A 187 -34.36 14.24 -7.92
C TYR A 187 -34.37 15.69 -8.41
N PRO A 188 -35.49 16.41 -8.27
CA PRO A 188 -35.63 17.77 -8.82
C PRO A 188 -34.69 18.80 -8.17
N ALA A 189 -34.22 18.54 -6.95
CA ALA A 189 -33.24 19.38 -6.25
C ALA A 189 -31.78 19.03 -6.59
N GLY A 190 -31.55 17.99 -7.40
CA GLY A 190 -30.21 17.58 -7.82
C GLY A 190 -29.27 17.30 -6.65
N LEU A 191 -28.06 17.87 -6.70
CA LEU A 191 -27.00 17.69 -5.69
C LEU A 191 -27.15 18.65 -4.48
N ASP A 192 -28.33 19.22 -4.24
CA ASP A 192 -28.59 20.01 -3.05
C ASP A 192 -28.85 19.08 -1.85
N PHE A 193 -27.80 18.64 -1.18
CA PHE A 193 -27.90 17.59 -0.17
C PHE A 193 -28.26 18.08 1.23
N TYR A 194 -29.13 17.32 1.91
CA TYR A 194 -29.48 17.50 3.32
C TYR A 194 -29.29 16.20 4.08
N ILE A 195 -28.89 16.28 5.35
CA ILE A 195 -28.76 15.12 6.24
C ILE A 195 -29.52 15.29 7.55
N ASN A 196 -30.00 14.16 8.07
CA ASN A 196 -30.64 14.02 9.37
C ASN A 196 -29.91 12.97 10.21
N GLY A 197 -29.86 13.17 11.53
CA GLY A 197 -29.23 12.22 12.44
C GLY A 197 -29.11 12.75 13.87
N PHE A 198 -28.03 12.38 14.55
CA PHE A 198 -27.79 12.72 15.95
C PHE A 198 -26.32 13.09 16.16
N THR A 199 -26.05 14.14 16.95
CA THR A 199 -24.70 14.64 17.24
C THR A 199 -24.42 14.59 18.74
N TYR A 200 -23.18 14.31 19.11
CA TYR A 200 -22.73 14.36 20.50
C TYR A 200 -22.52 15.81 20.94
N ILE A 201 -23.11 16.18 22.09
CA ILE A 201 -22.94 17.50 22.73
C ILE A 201 -22.59 17.40 24.23
N GLY A 202 -22.37 16.18 24.72
CA GLY A 202 -22.00 15.92 26.11
C GLY A 202 -20.58 16.39 26.43
N LYS A 203 -20.16 16.18 27.69
CA LYS A 203 -18.84 16.63 28.13
C LYS A 203 -17.71 15.89 27.42
N THR A 204 -16.60 16.59 27.26
CA THR A 204 -15.35 16.10 26.70
C THR A 204 -14.27 16.11 27.77
N LEU A 205 -13.05 15.71 27.44
CA LEU A 205 -11.92 15.87 28.37
C LEU A 205 -11.58 17.35 28.57
N ASP A 206 -11.90 18.23 27.60
CA ASP A 206 -11.71 19.67 27.72
C ASP A 206 -12.55 20.24 28.88
N ASP A 207 -13.78 19.73 29.02
CA ASP A 207 -14.69 20.09 30.11
C ASP A 207 -14.22 19.57 31.49
N SER A 208 -13.25 18.65 31.52
CA SER A 208 -12.66 18.10 32.74
C SER A 208 -11.36 18.79 33.19
N VAL A 209 -10.79 19.65 32.34
CA VAL A 209 -9.63 20.51 32.63
C VAL A 209 -10.09 21.96 32.70
N GLY A 210 -10.92 22.30 33.69
CA GLY A 210 -11.55 23.62 33.70
C GLY A 210 -12.46 23.96 34.86
N ALA A 211 -12.12 23.57 36.09
CA ALA A 211 -12.51 24.34 37.26
C ALA A 211 -11.25 24.93 37.92
N THR A 212 -10.52 25.76 37.17
CA THR A 212 -9.80 26.86 37.80
C THR A 212 -10.87 27.77 38.39
N GLY A 213 -10.89 27.88 39.72
CA GLY A 213 -11.83 28.76 40.42
C GLY A 213 -11.81 30.16 39.82
N ALA A 214 -12.98 30.81 39.81
CA ALA A 214 -13.19 32.15 39.27
C ALA A 214 -12.00 33.07 39.55
N THR A 215 -11.43 33.63 38.49
CA THR A 215 -10.60 34.83 38.59
C THR A 215 -11.44 35.93 39.23
N GLY A 216 -10.98 36.43 40.37
CA GLY A 216 -11.47 37.70 40.88
C GLY A 216 -11.25 38.77 39.81
N THR A 217 -12.22 39.63 39.61
CA THR A 217 -12.12 40.78 38.71
C THR A 217 -10.87 41.61 39.03
N ASP A 218 -9.99 41.80 38.06
CA ASP A 218 -8.91 42.79 38.19
C ASP A 218 -9.49 44.20 38.34
N GLY A 219 -8.85 44.95 39.22
CA GLY A 219 -9.41 46.13 39.88
C GLY A 219 -9.65 47.33 38.98
N THR A 220 -10.61 48.16 39.39
CA THR A 220 -10.67 49.55 38.94
C THR A 220 -9.48 50.31 39.52
N SER A 221 -8.67 50.89 38.64
CA SER A 221 -7.52 51.73 38.95
C SER A 221 -7.88 52.85 39.94
N GLY A 222 -6.99 53.09 40.91
CA GLY A 222 -7.06 54.30 41.73
C GLY A 222 -6.89 55.54 40.85
N SER A 223 -7.90 56.41 40.85
CA SER A 223 -7.80 57.75 40.27
C SER A 223 -7.00 58.67 41.19
N SER A 224 -5.99 59.33 40.63
CA SER A 224 -5.15 60.33 41.30
C SER A 224 -5.95 61.58 41.74
N GLY A 225 -5.40 62.32 42.71
CA GLY A 225 -6.15 63.19 43.61
C GLY A 225 -6.66 64.53 43.06
N THR A 226 -7.41 65.22 43.93
CA THR A 226 -7.75 66.64 43.80
C THR A 226 -7.57 67.34 45.15
N SER A 227 -6.87 68.46 45.15
CA SER A 227 -6.69 69.36 46.28
C SER A 227 -7.95 70.21 46.54
N GLY A 228 -8.16 70.54 47.83
CA GLY A 228 -8.74 71.83 48.25
C GLY A 228 -10.17 71.81 48.81
N SER A 229 -10.33 72.11 50.10
CA SER A 229 -11.01 73.32 50.61
C SER A 229 -11.08 73.34 52.14
N SER A 230 -11.11 74.56 52.68
CA SER A 230 -10.95 74.98 54.07
C SER A 230 -12.27 75.20 54.82
N GLY A 231 -12.20 75.26 56.17
CA GLY A 231 -13.24 75.73 57.10
C GLY A 231 -14.11 74.58 57.66
N THR A 232 -14.47 74.49 58.94
CA THR A 232 -14.72 75.50 59.98
C THR A 232 -14.51 74.95 61.39
N SER A 233 -14.25 75.87 62.32
CA SER A 233 -13.92 75.71 63.74
C SER A 233 -14.99 75.06 64.63
N GLY A 234 -14.52 74.45 65.74
CA GLY A 234 -15.36 74.02 66.88
C GLY A 234 -14.56 73.94 68.19
N SER A 235 -14.51 75.08 68.89
CA SER A 235 -14.32 75.31 70.35
C SER A 235 -13.33 74.46 71.18
N SER A 236 -12.24 75.13 71.52
CA SER A 236 -11.53 75.22 72.82
C SER A 236 -11.97 74.36 74.02
N GLY A 237 -10.98 73.68 74.60
CA GLY A 237 -10.87 73.30 76.01
C GLY A 237 -9.51 73.75 76.58
N ILE A 238 -9.54 74.30 77.80
CA ILE A 238 -8.56 75.17 78.46
C ILE A 238 -7.20 74.53 78.83
N SER A 239 -6.17 75.37 78.67
CA SER A 239 -4.84 75.49 79.29
C SER A 239 -4.53 74.80 80.63
N GLY A 240 -3.27 74.33 80.78
CA GLY A 240 -2.59 74.07 82.04
C GLY A 240 -1.07 74.01 81.84
N ALA A 241 -0.33 74.80 82.62
CA ALA A 241 1.02 75.30 82.37
C ALA A 241 2.19 74.38 82.80
N THR A 242 3.27 74.46 82.00
CA THR A 242 4.72 74.57 82.34
C THR A 242 5.39 73.62 83.35
N GLY A 243 6.49 73.00 82.90
CA GLY A 243 7.61 72.55 83.74
C GLY A 243 8.82 72.14 82.88
N ALA A 244 9.99 72.72 83.14
CA ALA A 244 11.17 72.66 82.30
C ALA A 244 12.19 71.56 82.67
N THR A 245 13.07 71.29 81.71
CA THR A 245 14.46 70.75 81.79
C THR A 245 14.72 69.26 82.02
N GLY A 246 15.61 68.72 81.17
CA GLY A 246 16.36 67.48 81.40
C GLY A 246 16.97 66.89 80.13
N LEU A 247 18.10 67.44 79.67
CA LEU A 247 18.98 66.81 78.67
C LEU A 247 19.57 65.51 79.24
N GLY A 248 19.53 64.42 78.49
CA GLY A 248 20.25 63.18 78.75
C GLY A 248 20.18 62.32 77.51
N GLY A 249 21.29 62.24 76.78
CA GLY A 249 21.34 61.74 75.41
C GLY A 249 21.15 60.23 75.30
N ASP A 250 20.37 59.85 74.30
CA ASP A 250 20.50 58.56 73.66
C ASP A 250 20.93 58.81 72.22
N VAL A 251 22.10 58.28 71.88
CA VAL A 251 22.57 58.13 70.51
C VAL A 251 21.56 57.19 69.83
N PRO A 252 20.85 57.60 68.76
CA PRO A 252 19.93 56.70 68.10
C PRO A 252 20.74 55.61 67.41
N LEU A 253 20.69 54.40 67.97
CA LEU A 253 21.21 53.20 67.33
C LEU A 253 20.26 52.83 66.17
N TYR A 254 20.45 53.56 65.07
CA TYR A 254 20.10 53.34 63.67
C TYR A 254 18.63 53.08 63.24
N GLN A 255 18.18 54.06 62.45
CA GLN A 255 17.22 54.12 61.33
C GLN A 255 15.72 53.86 61.56
N LEU A 256 15.00 54.98 61.73
CA LEU A 256 13.57 55.15 61.52
C LEU A 256 13.24 55.03 60.03
N GLY A 257 13.16 53.81 59.51
CA GLY A 257 12.23 53.53 58.40
C GLY A 257 10.78 53.58 58.94
N PRO A 258 9.76 53.77 58.08
CA PRO A 258 8.35 53.82 58.49
C PRO A 258 7.85 52.61 59.33
N GLY A 259 8.64 51.53 59.45
CA GLY A 259 8.35 50.33 60.24
C GLY A 259 8.90 50.26 61.69
N GLY A 260 9.64 51.26 62.18
CA GLY A 260 10.14 51.33 63.57
C GLY A 260 11.47 50.59 63.86
N PRO A 261 12.10 50.80 65.04
CA PRO A 261 13.46 50.33 65.33
C PRO A 261 13.53 48.84 65.72
N ASN A 262 14.62 48.15 65.35
CA ASN A 262 14.86 46.74 65.72
C ASN A 262 15.18 46.55 67.21
N LEU A 263 15.65 47.62 67.86
CA LEU A 263 16.02 47.69 69.27
C LEU A 263 15.41 48.94 69.89
N GLU A 264 14.82 48.81 71.08
CA GLU A 264 14.31 49.94 71.86
C GLU A 264 14.73 49.77 73.32
N TYR A 265 15.17 50.84 73.96
CA TYR A 265 15.36 50.86 75.41
C TYR A 265 14.01 50.99 76.12
N VAL A 266 13.68 50.05 77.01
CA VAL A 266 12.45 50.09 77.79
C VAL A 266 12.80 50.23 79.28
N GLY A 267 12.28 51.27 79.93
CA GLY A 267 12.51 51.57 81.35
C GLY A 267 12.86 53.04 81.61
N ALA A 268 12.69 53.50 82.85
CA ALA A 268 12.95 54.90 83.23
C ALA A 268 14.42 55.30 82.99
N THR A 269 14.62 56.50 82.44
CA THR A 269 15.91 57.12 82.07
C THR A 269 16.99 56.93 83.15
N GLY A 270 18.08 56.24 82.80
CA GLY A 270 19.21 55.95 83.67
C GLY A 270 19.77 54.53 83.48
N ALA A 271 20.74 54.12 84.31
CA ALA A 271 21.52 52.87 84.23
C ALA A 271 20.72 51.54 84.37
N THR A 272 19.40 51.58 84.22
CA THR A 272 18.46 50.45 84.31
C THR A 272 17.64 50.25 83.02
N ALA A 273 17.95 50.96 81.93
CA ALA A 273 17.29 50.79 80.65
C ALA A 273 17.62 49.40 80.05
N GLU A 274 16.60 48.55 79.91
CA GLU A 274 16.76 47.22 79.33
C GLU A 274 16.63 47.33 77.81
N LEU A 275 17.64 46.85 77.08
CA LEU A 275 17.62 46.83 75.61
C LEU A 275 16.65 45.73 75.16
N ASN A 276 15.49 46.13 74.65
CA ASN A 276 14.46 45.22 74.19
C ASN A 276 14.57 45.01 72.68
N PHE A 277 14.63 43.74 72.25
CA PHE A 277 14.58 43.38 70.83
C PHE A 277 13.15 43.43 70.33
N LYS A 278 12.87 44.39 69.43
CA LYS A 278 11.52 44.59 68.87
C LYS A 278 11.26 43.72 67.65
N GLY A 279 12.32 43.30 66.97
CA GLY A 279 12.22 42.32 65.89
C GLY A 279 13.20 42.53 64.76
N VAL A 280 13.02 41.73 63.71
CA VAL A 280 13.74 41.85 62.45
C VAL A 280 12.94 42.76 61.53
N HIS A 281 13.61 43.74 60.91
CA HIS A 281 13.00 44.57 59.88
C HIS A 281 12.81 43.76 58.60
N ILE A 282 11.58 43.72 58.10
CA ILE A 282 11.18 42.94 56.93
C ILE A 282 10.85 43.90 55.80
N GLN A 283 11.42 43.60 54.65
CA GLN A 283 11.08 44.22 53.39
C GLN A 283 10.45 43.18 52.47
N ASP A 284 9.44 43.59 51.72
CA ASP A 284 8.84 42.85 50.61
C ASP A 284 9.25 43.56 49.33
N GLU A 285 10.02 42.89 48.48
CA GLU A 285 10.53 43.47 47.22
C GLU A 285 11.22 44.84 47.39
N SER A 286 11.99 45.00 48.48
CA SER A 286 12.68 46.26 48.86
C SER A 286 11.77 47.38 49.34
N VAL A 287 10.52 47.07 49.69
CA VAL A 287 9.56 47.95 50.34
C VAL A 287 9.41 47.53 51.80
N ASP A 288 9.53 48.48 52.75
CA ASP A 288 9.42 48.18 54.18
C ASP A 288 8.01 47.66 54.53
N VAL A 289 7.94 46.44 55.07
CA VAL A 289 6.71 45.80 55.58
C VAL A 289 6.52 46.11 57.06
N GLY A 290 7.63 46.11 57.83
CA GLY A 290 7.62 46.41 59.27
C GLY A 290 8.69 45.64 60.04
N THR A 291 8.74 45.86 61.36
CA THR A 291 9.67 45.17 62.27
C THR A 291 8.91 44.16 63.12
N PHE A 292 9.27 42.86 63.02
CA PHE A 292 8.53 41.77 63.67
C PHE A 292 9.44 40.87 64.52
N PRO A 293 9.06 40.54 65.77
CA PRO A 293 9.89 39.71 66.65
C PRO A 293 9.84 38.21 66.32
N ILE A 294 8.83 37.79 65.57
CA ILE A 294 8.64 36.39 65.14
C ILE A 294 8.38 36.40 63.64
N LEU A 295 9.19 35.65 62.90
CA LEU A 295 8.99 35.40 61.47
C LEU A 295 8.34 34.02 61.32
N ASN A 296 7.13 34.00 60.78
CA ASN A 296 6.39 32.77 60.55
C ASN A 296 6.19 32.58 59.05
N PHE A 297 7.02 31.74 58.43
CA PHE A 297 6.86 31.38 57.02
C PHE A 297 5.80 30.27 56.91
N ILE A 298 4.68 30.57 56.27
CA ILE A 298 3.54 29.65 56.14
C ILE A 298 3.45 29.19 54.67
N GLY A 299 3.64 27.89 54.45
CA GLY A 299 3.63 27.27 53.11
C GLY A 299 4.71 26.19 53.00
N ALA A 300 4.57 25.24 52.07
CA ALA A 300 5.58 24.20 51.82
C ALA A 300 6.79 24.71 51.00
N ASP A 301 6.66 25.91 50.41
CA ASP A 301 7.51 26.43 49.34
C ASP A 301 8.27 27.68 49.82
N VAL A 302 9.32 27.51 50.62
CA VAL A 302 10.15 28.62 51.13
C VAL A 302 11.63 28.26 50.94
N LEU A 303 12.34 28.98 50.07
CA LEU A 303 13.78 28.84 49.89
C LEU A 303 14.50 30.02 50.53
N ALA A 304 15.49 29.77 51.38
CA ALA A 304 16.34 30.80 51.97
C ALA A 304 17.80 30.60 51.56
N GLU A 305 18.38 31.61 50.91
CA GLU A 305 19.76 31.59 50.41
C GLU A 305 20.55 32.80 50.93
N ASP A 306 21.85 32.61 51.18
CA ASP A 306 22.75 33.72 51.50
C ASP A 306 22.76 34.72 50.34
N SER A 307 22.51 36.00 50.65
CA SER A 307 22.47 37.05 49.62
C SER A 307 23.85 37.48 49.14
N SER A 308 24.93 36.92 49.71
CA SER A 308 26.33 37.33 49.57
C SER A 308 26.66 38.72 50.14
N LEU A 309 25.66 39.42 50.70
CA LEU A 309 25.84 40.65 51.47
C LEU A 309 25.79 40.34 52.97
N LEU A 310 26.79 40.82 53.71
CA LEU A 310 26.91 40.58 55.15
C LEU A 310 25.64 41.03 55.89
N GLY A 311 24.97 40.08 56.55
CA GLY A 311 23.76 40.35 57.35
C GLY A 311 22.43 40.34 56.58
N LYS A 312 22.41 39.93 55.30
CA LYS A 312 21.18 39.78 54.50
C LYS A 312 21.03 38.34 53.99
N ILE A 313 19.85 37.76 54.17
CA ILE A 313 19.43 36.49 53.59
C ILE A 313 18.29 36.77 52.60
N ASN A 314 18.32 36.16 51.42
CA ASN A 314 17.23 36.22 50.47
C ASN A 314 16.25 35.08 50.77
N ILE A 315 14.96 35.39 50.87
CA ILE A 315 13.91 34.40 51.12
C ILE A 315 12.94 34.49 49.95
N TYR A 316 12.79 33.40 49.21
CA TYR A 316 11.93 33.30 48.05
C TYR A 316 10.66 32.53 48.41
N ILE A 317 9.50 33.16 48.17
CA ILE A 317 8.19 32.57 48.37
C ILE A 317 7.31 32.97 47.17
N PRO A 318 6.99 32.04 46.24
CA PRO A 318 7.50 30.66 46.17
C PRO A 318 9.01 30.63 45.83
N PRO A 319 9.69 29.47 45.97
CA PRO A 319 11.07 29.28 45.55
C PRO A 319 11.23 29.67 44.08
N PRO A 320 12.42 30.15 43.68
CA PRO A 320 12.68 30.42 42.28
C PRO A 320 12.60 29.11 41.52
N ASN A 321 11.83 29.12 40.43
CA ASN A 321 11.76 27.98 39.56
C ASN A 321 12.82 28.12 38.46
N PHE A 322 13.62 27.09 38.26
CA PHE A 322 14.67 27.05 37.24
C PHE A 322 14.20 26.33 35.98
N ALA A 323 14.88 26.54 34.87
CA ALA A 323 14.75 25.70 33.69
C ALA A 323 15.15 24.25 34.01
N SER A 324 14.64 23.28 33.26
CA SER A 324 15.03 21.87 33.42
C SER A 324 16.50 21.64 33.04
N HIS A 325 17.12 20.61 33.56
CA HIS A 325 18.44 20.18 33.09
C HIS A 325 18.36 19.49 31.72
N TYR A 326 19.51 19.35 31.07
CA TYR A 326 19.61 18.68 29.77
C TYR A 326 18.96 17.29 29.78
N ASN A 327 18.12 17.01 28.79
CA ASN A 327 17.38 15.76 28.64
C ASN A 327 16.47 15.37 29.83
N THR A 328 15.94 16.35 30.57
CA THR A 328 15.02 16.12 31.70
C THR A 328 13.80 17.07 31.66
N THR A 329 12.87 16.86 32.60
CA THR A 329 11.70 17.72 32.84
C THR A 329 11.60 18.07 34.34
N ASP A 330 12.74 18.34 34.98
CA ASP A 330 12.86 18.57 36.42
C ASP A 330 12.74 20.05 36.85
N GLY A 331 12.46 20.94 35.90
CA GLY A 331 12.23 22.37 36.12
C GLY A 331 10.99 22.90 35.39
N THR A 332 10.96 24.20 35.11
CA THR A 332 9.83 24.93 34.48
C THR A 332 9.72 24.77 32.98
N THR A 333 10.83 24.44 32.34
CA THR A 333 10.92 24.23 30.89
C THR A 333 11.01 22.74 30.59
N THR A 334 10.96 22.37 29.31
CA THR A 334 11.19 20.99 28.88
C THR A 334 12.62 20.85 28.35
N GLY A 335 13.53 20.28 29.15
CA GLY A 335 14.92 20.08 28.76
C GLY A 335 15.15 18.85 27.87
N THR A 336 14.11 18.08 27.56
CA THR A 336 14.16 16.88 26.71
C THR A 336 14.84 17.18 25.38
N VAL A 337 15.66 16.24 24.91
CA VAL A 337 16.35 16.35 23.63
C VAL A 337 15.49 15.75 22.53
N SER A 338 15.24 16.54 21.49
CA SER A 338 14.64 16.09 20.25
C SER A 338 15.72 15.77 19.24
N GLU A 339 15.61 14.61 18.60
CA GLU A 339 16.44 14.24 17.45
C GLU A 339 15.68 14.55 16.17
N ALA A 340 16.31 15.33 15.29
CA ALA A 340 15.92 15.49 13.90
C ALA A 340 16.81 14.59 13.02
N LEU A 341 16.29 13.40 12.68
CA LEU A 341 16.89 12.47 11.75
C LEU A 341 15.79 11.64 11.07
N SER A 342 15.77 11.65 9.74
CA SER A 342 14.82 10.84 8.97
C SER A 342 15.26 9.38 8.95
N ARG A 343 14.37 8.45 9.30
CA ARG A 343 14.69 7.00 9.37
C ARG A 343 13.68 6.15 8.65
N SER A 344 14.17 5.10 8.01
CA SER A 344 13.37 4.04 7.40
C SER A 344 13.81 2.69 7.92
N THR A 345 12.90 1.71 7.92
CA THR A 345 13.28 0.33 8.15
C THR A 345 13.68 -0.29 6.82
N VAL A 346 14.98 -0.53 6.64
CA VAL A 346 15.55 -1.09 5.40
C VAL A 346 16.34 -2.36 5.71
N ARG A 347 16.43 -3.26 4.72
CA ARG A 347 17.27 -4.45 4.86
C ARG A 347 18.72 -4.07 4.61
N ILE A 348 19.57 -4.28 5.61
CA ILE A 348 21.01 -4.08 5.46
C ILE A 348 21.56 -5.20 4.59
N SER A 349 22.41 -4.87 3.64
CA SER A 349 23.09 -5.85 2.79
C SER A 349 23.99 -6.78 3.62
N SER A 350 24.31 -7.94 3.05
CA SER A 350 25.21 -8.92 3.67
C SER A 350 26.57 -8.89 2.98
N PRO A 351 27.50 -7.99 3.37
CA PRO A 351 28.82 -7.95 2.76
C PRO A 351 29.58 -9.26 3.02
N THR A 352 30.48 -9.62 2.11
CA THR A 352 31.29 -10.85 2.22
C THR A 352 32.36 -10.77 3.31
N THR A 353 32.70 -9.56 3.78
CA THR A 353 33.62 -9.33 4.89
C THR A 353 33.14 -8.12 5.71
N GLU A 354 32.94 -8.29 7.02
CA GLU A 354 32.53 -7.22 7.93
C GLU A 354 33.58 -6.10 7.97
N GLY A 355 33.13 -4.83 7.89
CA GLY A 355 34.00 -3.66 7.90
C GLY A 355 34.55 -3.23 6.54
N ASN A 356 34.18 -3.93 5.46
CA ASN A 356 34.41 -3.49 4.10
C ASN A 356 33.15 -3.75 3.26
N PRO A 357 32.35 -2.71 2.94
CA PRO A 357 32.63 -1.27 3.03
C PRO A 357 32.22 -0.62 4.37
N PHE A 358 31.41 -1.32 5.15
CA PHE A 358 30.76 -0.80 6.34
C PHE A 358 30.70 -1.86 7.44
N LYS A 359 30.48 -1.39 8.66
CA LYS A 359 30.29 -2.25 9.84
C LYS A 359 28.83 -2.29 10.24
N THR A 360 28.35 -3.47 10.59
CA THR A 360 26.96 -3.75 10.94
C THR A 360 26.82 -4.35 12.34
N ASN A 361 27.85 -5.04 12.83
CA ASN A 361 27.84 -5.81 14.07
C ASN A 361 26.57 -6.68 14.16
N THR A 362 26.46 -7.67 13.28
CA THR A 362 25.34 -8.64 13.14
C THR A 362 24.05 -8.11 12.50
N TRP A 363 24.00 -6.84 12.09
CA TRP A 363 22.83 -6.28 11.41
C TRP A 363 22.72 -6.67 9.93
N ALA A 364 23.82 -7.13 9.32
CA ALA A 364 23.85 -7.65 7.96
C ALA A 364 22.72 -8.67 7.69
N GLY A 365 22.01 -8.51 6.57
CA GLY A 365 20.93 -9.41 6.18
C GLY A 365 19.63 -9.26 6.98
N THR A 366 19.48 -8.21 7.80
CA THR A 366 18.28 -7.97 8.61
C THR A 366 17.69 -6.59 8.36
N ASN A 367 16.39 -6.44 8.65
CA ASN A 367 15.69 -5.16 8.55
C ASN A 367 15.99 -4.32 9.79
N ARG A 368 16.53 -3.10 9.60
CA ARG A 368 17.00 -2.23 10.68
C ARG A 368 16.66 -0.77 10.41
N SER A 369 16.68 0.03 11.47
CA SER A 369 16.57 1.49 11.38
C SER A 369 17.79 2.02 10.63
N ALA A 370 17.56 2.66 9.50
CA ALA A 370 18.59 3.23 8.65
C ALA A 370 18.21 4.63 8.17
N THR A 371 19.20 5.38 7.68
CA THR A 371 19.04 6.72 7.14
C THR A 371 20.02 6.98 6.00
N THR A 372 19.62 7.80 5.03
CA THR A 372 20.51 8.45 4.05
C THR A 372 20.85 9.90 4.44
N ASP A 373 20.25 10.41 5.52
CA ASP A 373 20.53 11.75 6.04
C ASP A 373 21.88 11.77 6.75
N ALA A 374 22.78 12.61 6.25
CA ALA A 374 24.14 12.72 6.76
C ALA A 374 24.24 13.58 8.03
N THR A 375 23.17 14.26 8.44
CA THR A 375 23.24 15.32 9.44
C THR A 375 22.20 15.21 10.56
N PRO A 376 22.29 14.21 11.46
CA PRO A 376 21.47 14.19 12.67
C PRO A 376 21.70 15.45 13.51
N VAL A 377 20.61 16.06 13.95
CA VAL A 377 20.59 17.23 14.83
C VAL A 377 19.88 16.89 16.14
N PHE A 378 20.49 17.22 17.27
CA PHE A 378 19.96 16.99 18.60
C PHE A 378 19.76 18.33 19.31
N SER A 379 18.52 18.75 19.55
CA SER A 379 18.21 20.05 20.14
C SER A 379 17.36 19.91 21.39
N THR A 380 17.61 20.74 22.40
CA THR A 380 16.72 20.83 23.57
C THR A 380 15.40 21.49 23.17
N VAL A 381 14.27 20.91 23.58
CA VAL A 381 12.93 21.44 23.23
C VAL A 381 12.69 22.81 23.85
N GLY A 382 13.17 23.03 25.06
CA GLY A 382 13.17 24.31 25.77
C GLY A 382 14.57 24.76 26.16
N LEU A 383 14.63 25.88 26.88
CA LEU A 383 15.86 26.32 27.55
C LEU A 383 16.21 25.33 28.66
N ILE A 384 17.49 25.07 28.88
CA ILE A 384 18.00 24.25 29.98
C ILE A 384 18.82 25.08 30.95
N THR A 385 18.81 24.72 32.24
CA THR A 385 19.73 25.28 33.26
C THR A 385 21.07 24.53 33.26
N GLY A 386 22.01 24.98 34.09
CA GLY A 386 23.28 24.28 34.31
C GLY A 386 24.48 24.87 33.58
N LEU A 387 24.29 26.00 32.89
CA LEU A 387 25.37 26.69 32.18
C LEU A 387 26.21 27.55 33.13
N SER A 388 27.44 27.84 32.73
CA SER A 388 28.34 28.68 33.51
C SER A 388 27.97 30.16 33.39
N SER A 389 28.19 30.90 34.48
CA SER A 389 28.11 32.37 34.51
C SER A 389 29.25 33.01 33.69
N PRO A 390 29.04 34.17 33.04
CA PRO A 390 30.06 34.81 32.22
C PRO A 390 31.11 35.55 33.05
N THR A 391 30.83 35.86 34.32
CA THR A 391 31.71 36.64 35.20
C THR A 391 31.83 36.07 36.62
N GLY A 392 31.32 34.86 36.87
CA GLY A 392 31.34 34.18 38.17
C GLY A 392 31.16 32.66 38.00
N GLY A 393 30.90 31.91 39.08
CA GLY A 393 30.78 30.44 39.01
C GLY A 393 32.13 29.72 38.90
N SER A 394 32.09 28.40 38.67
CA SER A 394 33.29 27.59 38.40
C SER A 394 33.78 27.70 36.95
N GLN A 395 32.92 28.10 36.02
CA GLN A 395 33.23 28.26 34.59
C GLN A 395 33.67 26.94 33.93
N ASP A 396 33.03 25.83 34.31
CA ASP A 396 33.38 24.47 33.91
C ASP A 396 32.22 23.69 33.25
N SER A 397 31.08 24.32 32.96
CA SER A 397 30.01 23.65 32.22
C SER A 397 30.43 23.32 30.79
N THR A 398 30.21 22.08 30.36
CA THR A 398 30.64 21.55 29.05
C THR A 398 29.64 20.56 28.47
N ILE A 399 29.66 20.42 27.14
CA ILE A 399 28.96 19.35 26.41
C ILE A 399 30.01 18.44 25.78
N GLU A 400 29.96 17.15 26.08
CA GLU A 400 30.75 16.10 25.44
C GLU A 400 29.87 15.30 24.49
N VAL A 401 30.32 15.09 23.26
CA VAL A 401 29.65 14.33 22.22
C VAL A 401 30.55 13.18 21.80
N ASN A 402 30.04 11.96 21.86
CA ASN A 402 30.72 10.75 21.39
C ASN A 402 29.86 10.07 20.31
N VAL A 403 30.47 9.82 19.15
CA VAL A 403 29.88 9.03 18.06
C VAL A 403 30.53 7.65 18.09
N TYR A 404 29.74 6.63 18.39
CA TYR A 404 30.22 5.25 18.51
C TYR A 404 30.02 4.47 17.21
N ASP A 405 30.95 3.56 16.93
CA ASP A 405 30.93 2.60 15.81
C ASP A 405 29.94 1.45 16.09
N ALA A 406 29.82 0.52 15.14
CA ALA A 406 28.88 -0.59 15.16
C ALA A 406 28.99 -1.52 16.39
N ASP A 407 30.17 -1.62 17.01
CA ASP A 407 30.39 -2.42 18.23
C ASP A 407 29.73 -1.79 19.48
N GLY A 408 29.35 -0.52 19.39
CA GLY A 408 28.76 0.27 20.47
C GLY A 408 29.78 0.76 21.52
N THR A 409 31.08 0.55 21.30
CA THR A 409 32.14 0.89 22.25
C THR A 409 33.29 1.68 21.65
N SER A 410 33.66 1.41 20.40
CA SER A 410 34.70 2.14 19.67
C SER A 410 34.17 3.51 19.27
N VAL A 411 34.98 4.55 19.45
CA VAL A 411 34.59 5.93 19.13
C VAL A 411 35.09 6.31 17.73
N LEU A 412 34.16 6.68 16.85
CA LEU A 412 34.47 7.22 15.51
C LEU A 412 34.89 8.69 15.60
N ALA A 413 34.22 9.49 16.42
CA ALA A 413 34.56 10.88 16.68
C ALA A 413 34.11 11.31 18.08
N THR A 414 34.89 12.16 18.73
CA THR A 414 34.55 12.74 20.04
C THR A 414 34.86 14.24 20.10
N TYR A 415 34.04 14.99 20.82
CA TYR A 415 34.24 16.42 21.02
C TYR A 415 33.71 16.88 22.38
N THR A 416 34.55 17.53 23.17
CA THR A 416 34.15 18.29 24.37
C THR A 416 34.19 19.78 24.04
N SER A 417 33.08 20.47 24.26
CA SER A 417 33.00 21.92 24.06
C SER A 417 33.93 22.66 25.04
N PRO A 418 34.37 23.88 24.70
CA PRO A 418 34.82 24.84 25.69
C PRO A 418 33.72 25.16 26.73
N THR A 419 34.06 25.95 27.75
CA THR A 419 33.11 26.46 28.75
C THR A 419 31.89 27.11 28.10
N LEU A 420 30.69 26.73 28.56
CA LEU A 420 29.42 27.22 28.06
C LEU A 420 28.94 28.44 28.86
N ASN A 421 29.41 29.63 28.48
CA ASN A 421 29.12 30.90 29.17
C ASN A 421 28.63 32.04 28.27
N GLN A 422 28.25 31.74 27.02
CA GLN A 422 27.70 32.71 26.07
C GLN A 422 27.00 32.01 24.89
N ASN A 423 26.26 32.78 24.09
CA ASN A 423 25.84 32.32 22.76
C ASN A 423 27.07 32.10 21.87
N ALA A 424 27.21 30.89 21.33
CA ALA A 424 28.37 30.51 20.53
C ALA A 424 28.11 29.25 19.71
N THR A 425 28.96 29.01 18.72
CA THR A 425 29.06 27.74 17.99
C THR A 425 30.47 27.21 18.10
N TYR A 426 30.60 25.99 18.62
CA TYR A 426 31.87 25.33 18.87
C TYR A 426 31.99 24.11 17.97
N ASN A 427 33.03 24.06 17.12
CA ASN A 427 33.20 23.02 16.11
C ASN A 427 34.41 22.14 16.44
N SER A 428 34.28 20.84 16.24
CA SER A 428 35.38 19.90 16.29
C SER A 428 36.28 20.05 15.05
N ILE A 429 37.57 19.70 15.20
CA ILE A 429 38.59 19.83 14.15
C ILE A 429 39.46 18.56 14.06
N GLY A 430 40.20 18.43 12.96
CA GLY A 430 41.14 17.33 12.75
C GLY A 430 40.45 15.97 12.63
N ALA A 431 41.01 14.94 13.28
CA ALA A 431 40.51 13.57 13.24
C ALA A 431 39.07 13.40 13.79
N ASN A 432 38.61 14.34 14.62
CA ASN A 432 37.26 14.35 15.19
C ASN A 432 36.31 15.33 14.49
N SER A 433 36.68 15.86 13.32
CA SER A 433 35.87 16.83 12.58
C SER A 433 34.47 16.30 12.25
N GLY A 434 33.47 17.18 12.24
CA GLY A 434 32.08 16.85 11.94
C GLY A 434 31.12 16.95 13.13
N ILE A 435 31.51 17.54 14.26
CA ILE A 435 30.62 17.80 15.40
C ILE A 435 30.57 19.30 15.67
N SER A 436 29.36 19.84 15.85
CA SER A 436 29.12 21.24 16.18
C SER A 436 28.18 21.35 17.38
N VAL A 437 28.61 22.04 18.44
CA VAL A 437 27.79 22.37 19.61
C VAL A 437 27.40 23.84 19.53
N ILE A 438 26.10 24.13 19.55
CA ILE A 438 25.53 25.46 19.37
C ILE A 438 24.77 25.82 20.64
N ILE A 439 25.13 26.96 21.23
CA ILE A 439 24.44 27.58 22.37
C ILE A 439 23.72 28.83 21.88
N ALA A 440 22.42 28.88 22.12
CA ALA A 440 21.56 30.01 21.77
C ALA A 440 20.65 30.40 22.94
N SER A 441 20.11 31.61 22.90
CA SER A 441 19.22 32.16 23.94
C SER A 441 19.84 32.12 25.35
N TYR A 442 21.16 32.26 25.43
CA TYR A 442 21.91 32.33 26.69
C TYR A 442 21.46 33.53 27.51
N GLY A 443 21.11 33.29 28.77
CA GLY A 443 20.67 34.33 29.70
C GLY A 443 20.58 33.86 31.14
N ALA A 444 20.32 34.80 32.04
CA ALA A 444 20.15 34.52 33.46
C ALA A 444 18.87 33.71 33.72
N ASP A 445 18.95 32.81 34.69
CA ASP A 445 17.87 32.00 35.22
C ASP A 445 17.77 32.19 36.74
N THR A 446 17.37 33.39 37.16
CA THR A 446 17.44 33.85 38.55
C THR A 446 18.89 33.84 39.05
N THR A 447 19.28 32.86 39.88
CA THR A 447 20.66 32.71 40.41
C THR A 447 21.54 31.83 39.52
N LYS A 448 20.98 31.21 38.48
CA LYS A 448 21.66 30.30 37.54
C LYS A 448 21.71 30.88 36.12
N TRP A 449 22.18 30.08 35.16
CA TRP A 449 22.22 30.44 33.74
C TRP A 449 21.58 29.37 32.87
N LYS A 450 20.85 29.82 31.85
CA LYS A 450 20.10 28.97 30.92
C LYS A 450 20.39 29.27 29.47
N ALA A 451 20.21 28.27 28.62
CA ALA A 451 20.27 28.40 27.16
C ALA A 451 19.55 27.25 26.46
N SER A 452 19.29 27.37 25.15
CA SER A 452 18.99 26.23 24.29
C SER A 452 20.30 25.63 23.75
N VAL A 453 20.40 24.31 23.72
CA VAL A 453 21.55 23.58 23.19
C VAL A 453 21.14 22.83 21.92
N SER A 454 21.94 22.94 20.86
CA SER A 454 21.81 22.13 19.65
C SER A 454 23.15 21.50 19.29
N VAL A 455 23.16 20.22 18.97
CA VAL A 455 24.33 19.48 18.51
C VAL A 455 24.07 18.96 17.10
N ASN A 456 24.89 19.36 16.14
CA ASN A 456 24.81 18.92 14.76
C ASN A 456 26.00 18.00 14.46
N ILE A 457 25.75 16.86 13.83
CA ILE A 457 26.81 15.88 13.52
C ILE A 457 26.79 15.59 12.03
N ASN A 458 27.94 15.69 11.36
CA ASN A 458 28.12 15.40 9.94
C ASN A 458 28.72 13.99 9.78
N MET A 459 27.85 13.01 9.56
CA MET A 459 28.20 11.60 9.41
C MET A 459 29.05 11.36 8.16
N ASN A 460 28.84 12.12 7.08
CA ASN A 460 29.67 12.02 5.87
C ASN A 460 31.14 12.33 6.16
N THR A 461 31.41 13.40 6.91
CA THR A 461 32.77 13.75 7.33
C THR A 461 33.36 12.67 8.24
N ILE A 462 32.60 12.21 9.25
CA ILE A 462 33.08 11.23 10.24
C ILE A 462 33.33 9.86 9.60
N PHE A 463 32.42 9.31 8.80
CA PHE A 463 32.63 8.02 8.13
C PHE A 463 33.75 8.12 7.08
N GLY A 464 33.83 9.25 6.37
CA GLY A 464 34.88 9.52 5.39
C GLY A 464 36.31 9.52 5.98
N THR A 465 36.52 10.05 7.20
CA THR A 465 37.84 10.01 7.85
C THR A 465 38.28 8.59 8.24
N HIS A 466 37.33 7.66 8.37
CA HIS A 466 37.58 6.24 8.66
C HIS A 466 37.54 5.34 7.42
N THR A 467 37.45 5.90 6.22
CA THR A 467 37.33 5.16 4.95
C THR A 467 36.15 4.18 4.91
N LEU A 468 35.09 4.49 5.67
CA LEU A 468 33.87 3.70 5.71
C LEU A 468 32.84 4.32 4.76
N ASP A 469 32.10 3.47 4.06
CA ASP A 469 31.05 3.86 3.14
C ASP A 469 29.68 3.51 3.73
N GLY A 470 29.36 4.17 4.84
CA GLY A 470 28.19 3.89 5.67
C GLY A 470 28.48 2.94 6.83
N GLY A 471 27.45 2.60 7.60
CA GLY A 471 27.56 1.68 8.73
C GLY A 471 26.66 2.02 9.92
N ARG A 472 26.59 1.09 10.87
CA ARG A 472 25.87 1.28 12.13
C ARG A 472 26.62 2.26 13.04
N TYR A 473 25.89 3.19 13.64
CA TYR A 473 26.41 4.11 14.65
C TYR A 473 25.34 4.44 15.70
N HIS A 474 25.79 5.03 16.81
CA HIS A 474 24.92 5.80 17.69
C HIS A 474 25.68 6.97 18.32
N VAL A 475 24.94 7.98 18.79
CA VAL A 475 25.47 9.20 19.40
C VAL A 475 25.14 9.25 20.88
N LYS A 476 26.11 9.62 21.71
CA LYS A 476 25.93 9.94 23.13
C LYS A 476 26.36 11.38 23.39
N ILE A 477 25.49 12.16 24.03
CA ILE A 477 25.74 13.55 24.41
C ILE A 477 25.64 13.66 25.92
N VAL A 478 26.64 14.25 26.56
CA VAL A 478 26.73 14.45 28.01
C VAL A 478 26.89 15.93 28.31
N HIS A 479 25.95 16.51 29.05
CA HIS A 479 26.07 17.84 29.63
C HIS A 479 26.60 17.71 31.05
N THR A 480 27.72 18.37 31.34
CA THR A 480 28.20 18.58 32.70
C THR A 480 27.83 19.99 33.12
N THR A 481 27.08 20.13 34.22
CA THR A 481 26.65 21.44 34.73
C THR A 481 27.79 22.17 35.43
N ASP A 482 27.67 23.48 35.61
CA ASP A 482 28.66 24.25 36.38
C ASP A 482 28.74 23.75 37.82
N THR A 483 29.95 23.55 38.33
CA THR A 483 30.15 22.98 39.67
C THR A 483 29.61 23.88 40.78
N LEU A 484 29.74 25.21 40.65
CA LEU A 484 29.39 26.12 41.74
C LEU A 484 27.91 26.51 41.72
N THR A 485 27.33 26.75 40.55
CA THR A 485 25.92 27.18 40.46
C THR A 485 24.94 26.01 40.39
N ASP A 486 25.40 24.84 39.92
CA ASP A 486 24.53 23.70 39.58
C ASP A 486 25.09 22.34 40.03
N GLY A 487 26.14 22.34 40.87
CA GLY A 487 26.61 21.16 41.57
C GLY A 487 27.42 20.15 40.73
N GLY A 488 27.76 20.47 39.47
CA GLY A 488 28.67 19.65 38.66
C GLY A 488 28.09 18.29 38.24
N SER A 489 26.77 18.20 38.13
CA SER A 489 26.06 16.97 37.77
C SER A 489 26.14 16.68 36.28
N THR A 490 26.01 15.41 35.90
CA THR A 490 26.03 14.97 34.50
C THR A 490 24.65 14.51 34.02
N TYR A 491 24.27 14.97 32.84
CA TYR A 491 22.99 14.65 32.21
C TYR A 491 23.23 14.14 30.79
N THR A 492 22.65 13.00 30.44
CA THR A 492 23.01 12.26 29.22
C THR A 492 21.82 12.04 28.30
N TYR A 493 22.06 12.17 27.01
CA TYR A 493 21.20 11.66 25.94
C TYR A 493 21.97 10.58 25.15
N THR A 494 21.31 9.45 24.89
CA THR A 494 21.86 8.37 24.05
C THR A 494 20.88 8.06 22.94
N GLN A 495 21.30 8.28 21.70
CA GLN A 495 20.57 7.91 20.49
C GLN A 495 20.48 6.37 20.41
N SER A 496 19.35 5.85 19.92
CA SER A 496 19.28 4.45 19.50
C SER A 496 20.18 4.21 18.29
N ASP A 497 20.72 3.00 18.14
CA ASP A 497 21.48 2.62 16.94
C ASP A 497 20.71 2.88 15.63
N VAL A 498 21.45 3.35 14.63
CA VAL A 498 20.96 3.59 13.27
C VAL A 498 22.06 3.23 12.27
N PHE A 499 21.65 2.72 11.11
CA PHE A 499 22.57 2.46 10.00
C PHE A 499 22.59 3.64 9.03
N TYR A 500 23.76 4.22 8.80
CA TYR A 500 23.96 5.25 7.78
C TYR A 500 24.22 4.59 6.43
N ASP A 501 23.36 4.83 5.44
CA ASP A 501 23.60 4.50 4.04
C ASP A 501 24.08 5.76 3.30
N THR A 502 25.31 5.72 2.81
CA THR A 502 25.94 6.81 2.05
C THR A 502 25.37 6.97 0.64
N ASN A 503 24.59 6.00 0.15
CA ASN A 503 24.02 6.09 -1.17
C ASN A 503 22.90 7.13 -1.25
N LEU A 504 23.13 8.18 -2.03
CA LEU A 504 22.16 9.24 -2.29
C LEU A 504 21.42 9.07 -3.62
N SER A 505 21.78 8.06 -4.41
CA SER A 505 21.28 7.85 -5.77
C SER A 505 20.47 6.57 -5.89
N THR A 506 19.32 6.69 -6.56
CA THR A 506 18.51 5.52 -6.95
C THR A 506 19.16 4.79 -8.12
N PRO A 507 19.25 3.45 -8.10
CA PRO A 507 19.80 2.69 -9.21
C PRO A 507 18.97 2.87 -10.46
N LEU A 508 19.65 2.87 -11.60
CA LEU A 508 18.99 2.98 -12.90
C LEU A 508 19.75 2.21 -13.97
N ILE A 509 19.01 1.75 -14.97
CA ILE A 509 19.52 1.35 -16.27
C ILE A 509 19.51 2.60 -17.13
N GLY A 510 20.69 3.06 -17.54
CA GLY A 510 20.94 4.34 -18.17
C GLY A 510 20.10 4.58 -19.42
N LYS A 511 20.12 5.83 -19.89
CA LYS A 511 19.33 6.21 -21.06
C LYS A 511 19.74 5.39 -22.29
N THR A 512 21.04 5.12 -22.42
CA THR A 512 21.64 4.27 -23.46
C THR A 512 21.58 2.78 -23.15
N GLY A 513 21.30 2.42 -21.90
CA GLY A 513 21.08 1.05 -21.46
C GLY A 513 19.92 0.37 -22.16
N ILE A 514 20.18 -0.88 -22.54
CA ILE A 514 19.23 -1.76 -23.19
C ILE A 514 19.09 -3.06 -22.41
N MET A 515 17.94 -3.70 -22.57
CA MET A 515 17.84 -5.14 -22.39
C MET A 515 17.78 -5.77 -23.78
N SER A 516 18.58 -6.79 -24.03
CA SER A 516 18.36 -7.73 -25.13
C SER A 516 17.74 -9.00 -24.58
N LEU A 517 16.93 -9.66 -25.40
CA LEU A 517 16.52 -11.04 -25.19
C LEU A 517 16.51 -11.65 -26.58
N ILE A 518 17.37 -12.63 -26.81
CA ILE A 518 17.55 -13.25 -28.13
C ILE A 518 17.55 -14.76 -27.96
N GLU A 519 17.28 -15.48 -29.05
CA GLU A 519 17.55 -16.92 -29.12
C GLU A 519 19.02 -17.21 -28.78
N SER A 520 19.26 -18.35 -28.13
CA SER A 520 20.60 -18.90 -27.95
C SER A 520 21.41 -18.88 -29.26
N THR A 521 22.58 -18.25 -29.17
CA THR A 521 23.59 -18.22 -30.24
C THR A 521 24.20 -19.61 -30.48
N THR A 522 23.96 -20.56 -29.58
CA THR A 522 24.27 -21.99 -29.76
C THR A 522 23.05 -22.70 -30.36
N PRO A 523 23.03 -23.07 -31.66
CA PRO A 523 21.84 -23.60 -32.33
C PRO A 523 21.35 -24.95 -31.80
N ALA A 524 22.23 -25.70 -31.12
CA ALA A 524 21.88 -26.96 -30.47
C ALA A 524 20.95 -26.77 -29.26
N ASN A 525 20.97 -25.58 -28.65
CA ASN A 525 20.16 -25.26 -27.47
C ASN A 525 18.78 -24.70 -27.84
N ILE A 526 18.51 -24.47 -29.13
CA ILE A 526 17.18 -24.14 -29.62
C ILE A 526 16.45 -25.45 -29.90
N LEU A 527 15.45 -25.77 -29.09
CA LEU A 527 14.67 -27.00 -29.21
C LEU A 527 13.29 -26.65 -29.76
N THR A 528 12.84 -27.40 -30.77
CA THR A 528 11.57 -27.15 -31.45
C THR A 528 10.75 -28.42 -31.66
N LYS A 529 9.43 -28.24 -31.83
CA LYS A 529 8.52 -29.26 -32.38
C LYS A 529 7.68 -28.62 -33.50
N HIS A 530 7.07 -29.45 -34.33
CA HIS A 530 6.11 -28.99 -35.33
C HIS A 530 4.71 -29.49 -35.01
N ILE A 531 3.71 -28.64 -35.27
CA ILE A 531 2.29 -29.00 -35.26
C ILE A 531 1.66 -28.34 -36.48
N SER A 532 1.00 -29.12 -37.35
CA SER A 532 0.36 -28.60 -38.56
C SER A 532 1.31 -27.77 -39.46
N GLY A 533 2.59 -28.15 -39.53
CA GLY A 533 3.61 -27.47 -40.31
C GLY A 533 4.19 -26.20 -39.69
N ILE A 534 3.75 -25.83 -38.48
CA ILE A 534 4.22 -24.63 -37.75
C ILE A 534 5.25 -25.05 -36.70
N GLU A 535 6.37 -24.34 -36.62
CA GLU A 535 7.45 -24.60 -35.67
C GLU A 535 7.24 -23.82 -34.36
N TYR A 536 7.45 -24.50 -33.22
CA TYR A 536 7.28 -23.93 -31.87
C TYR A 536 8.51 -24.21 -31.01
N TYR A 537 8.90 -23.26 -30.15
CA TYR A 537 9.86 -23.53 -29.07
C TYR A 537 9.24 -24.50 -28.07
N ILE A 538 10.07 -25.42 -27.55
CA ILE A 538 9.66 -26.39 -26.52
C ILE A 538 10.48 -26.22 -25.24
N LEU A 539 10.15 -27.02 -24.22
CA LEU A 539 10.85 -27.06 -22.94
C LEU A 539 12.36 -27.23 -23.13
N ASN A 540 13.15 -26.51 -22.32
CA ASN A 540 14.62 -26.43 -22.39
C ASN A 540 15.20 -25.74 -23.64
N SER A 541 14.39 -25.16 -24.53
CA SER A 541 14.93 -24.19 -25.50
C SER A 541 15.53 -23.01 -24.73
N GLU A 542 16.72 -22.54 -25.12
CA GLU A 542 17.45 -21.50 -24.38
C GLU A 542 17.45 -20.14 -25.08
N PHE A 543 17.48 -19.09 -24.24
CA PHE A 543 17.59 -17.70 -24.63
C PHE A 543 18.78 -17.04 -23.93
N GLU A 544 19.28 -15.96 -24.52
CA GLU A 544 20.35 -15.15 -23.97
C GLU A 544 19.83 -13.73 -23.72
N THR A 545 20.29 -13.12 -22.63
CA THR A 545 19.96 -11.74 -22.30
C THR A 545 21.19 -10.95 -21.89
N THR A 546 21.26 -9.72 -22.36
CA THR A 546 22.22 -8.72 -21.92
C THR A 546 21.47 -7.51 -21.39
N VAL A 547 21.88 -7.00 -20.24
CA VAL A 547 21.42 -5.72 -19.72
C VAL A 547 22.62 -4.81 -19.55
N SER A 548 22.67 -3.72 -20.31
CA SER A 548 23.80 -2.79 -20.32
C SER A 548 23.49 -1.51 -19.53
N ASP A 549 24.54 -0.75 -19.19
CA ASP A 549 24.44 0.61 -18.64
C ASP A 549 23.73 0.64 -17.27
N ILE A 550 24.02 -0.32 -16.39
CA ILE A 550 23.50 -0.35 -15.03
C ILE A 550 24.36 0.58 -14.16
N ASP A 551 23.72 1.59 -13.58
CA ASP A 551 24.33 2.64 -12.77
C ASP A 551 23.77 2.64 -11.34
N TYR A 552 24.59 3.10 -10.39
CA TYR A 552 24.22 3.38 -8.99
C TYR A 552 23.59 2.21 -8.23
N LEU A 553 23.96 0.97 -8.56
CA LEU A 553 23.45 -0.21 -7.89
C LEU A 553 23.94 -0.23 -6.43
N ASN A 554 23.01 -0.04 -5.49
CA ASN A 554 23.34 0.09 -4.07
C ASN A 554 23.95 -1.19 -3.47
N GLN A 555 25.07 -1.04 -2.77
CA GLN A 555 25.72 -2.11 -2.01
C GLN A 555 25.32 -2.15 -0.53
N ASN A 556 24.97 -1.04 0.10
CA ASN A 556 24.85 -0.94 1.56
C ASN A 556 23.54 -1.51 2.07
N THR A 557 22.50 -1.31 1.28
CA THR A 557 21.15 -1.78 1.58
C THR A 557 20.58 -2.53 0.39
N GLN A 558 19.79 -3.55 0.69
CA GLN A 558 19.29 -4.50 -0.29
C GLN A 558 17.77 -4.54 -0.31
N GLY A 559 17.25 -5.00 -1.44
CA GLY A 559 15.84 -5.26 -1.59
C GLY A 559 15.01 -4.02 -1.88
N ARG A 560 13.70 -4.24 -1.87
CA ARG A 560 12.69 -3.18 -1.84
C ARG A 560 12.22 -3.04 -0.40
N SER A 561 11.60 -1.92 -0.03
CA SER A 561 10.99 -1.72 1.29
C SER A 561 10.02 -2.87 1.67
N ASN A 562 10.51 -3.95 2.31
CA ASN A 562 9.80 -5.15 2.82
C ASN A 562 10.76 -6.38 2.96
N THR A 563 10.29 -7.58 2.58
CA THR A 563 10.98 -8.88 2.67
C THR A 563 11.77 -9.25 1.41
N ALA A 564 11.65 -8.52 0.31
CA ALA A 564 12.40 -8.80 -0.91
C ALA A 564 13.91 -8.61 -0.68
N THR A 565 14.73 -9.55 -1.16
CA THR A 565 16.19 -9.55 -0.91
C THR A 565 17.04 -9.15 -2.11
N TYR A 566 16.40 -8.81 -3.24
CA TYR A 566 17.10 -8.58 -4.51
C TYR A 566 17.08 -7.12 -4.95
N ASN A 567 18.14 -6.71 -5.65
CA ASN A 567 18.34 -5.36 -6.18
C ASN A 567 18.25 -5.33 -7.71
N PHE A 568 18.32 -6.48 -8.37
CA PHE A 568 18.21 -6.60 -9.81
C PHE A 568 17.33 -7.79 -10.18
N ARG A 569 16.42 -7.59 -11.13
CA ARG A 569 15.48 -8.62 -11.59
C ARG A 569 15.43 -8.65 -13.11
N ILE A 570 15.40 -9.86 -13.67
CA ILE A 570 15.06 -10.09 -15.08
C ILE A 570 13.88 -11.07 -15.21
N THR A 571 13.04 -10.85 -16.21
CA THR A 571 11.85 -11.67 -16.52
C THR A 571 11.72 -11.87 -18.03
N GLY A 572 11.19 -13.02 -18.46
CA GLY A 572 10.82 -13.30 -19.84
C GLY A 572 9.59 -14.22 -19.88
N ALA A 573 8.50 -13.76 -19.27
CA ALA A 573 7.34 -14.59 -18.99
C ALA A 573 6.66 -15.10 -20.27
N ASP A 574 6.61 -14.29 -21.32
CA ASP A 574 6.04 -14.63 -22.63
C ASP A 574 6.80 -15.78 -23.32
N TYR A 575 8.08 -15.92 -23.01
CA TYR A 575 8.94 -16.99 -23.50
C TYR A 575 8.84 -18.24 -22.62
N GLY A 576 8.16 -18.18 -21.46
CA GLY A 576 8.11 -19.27 -20.49
C GLY A 576 9.38 -19.40 -19.65
N LEU A 577 10.15 -18.32 -19.52
CA LEU A 577 11.42 -18.27 -18.79
C LEU A 577 11.21 -18.00 -17.29
N PRO A 578 12.00 -18.64 -16.41
CA PRO A 578 11.92 -18.40 -14.97
C PRO A 578 12.42 -17.00 -14.61
N THR A 579 11.75 -16.31 -13.69
CA THR A 579 12.25 -15.03 -13.14
C THR A 579 13.59 -15.22 -12.43
N ARG A 580 14.56 -14.33 -12.66
CA ARG A 580 15.79 -14.26 -11.87
C ARG A 580 15.81 -13.01 -11.01
N ASN A 581 16.03 -13.21 -9.72
CA ASN A 581 16.17 -12.17 -8.70
C ASN A 581 17.60 -12.24 -8.17
N LEU A 582 18.35 -11.16 -8.29
CA LEU A 582 19.77 -11.08 -7.94
C LEU A 582 19.98 -10.09 -6.79
N GLU A 583 20.63 -10.55 -5.73
CA GLU A 583 20.96 -9.77 -4.52
C GLU A 583 22.25 -8.98 -4.74
N ALA A 584 22.36 -7.77 -4.17
CA ALA A 584 23.52 -6.89 -4.40
C ALA A 584 24.89 -7.56 -4.18
N TRP A 585 25.01 -8.48 -3.22
CA TRP A 585 26.25 -9.20 -2.92
C TRP A 585 26.28 -10.65 -3.44
N ASN A 586 25.27 -11.05 -4.21
CA ASN A 586 25.17 -12.36 -4.85
C ASN A 586 24.70 -12.22 -6.32
N LEU A 587 25.17 -11.18 -7.00
CA LEU A 587 24.78 -10.89 -8.38
C LEU A 587 25.33 -11.89 -9.41
N GLY A 588 26.25 -12.78 -9.01
CA GLY A 588 26.77 -13.87 -9.83
C GLY A 588 26.00 -15.18 -9.70
N ALA A 589 24.86 -15.21 -8.99
CA ALA A 589 24.07 -16.43 -8.83
C ALA A 589 23.57 -17.00 -10.17
N TYR A 590 23.33 -16.12 -11.14
CA TYR A 590 22.91 -16.44 -12.49
C TYR A 590 23.67 -15.52 -13.46
N GLY A 591 24.24 -16.06 -14.52
CA GLY A 591 24.96 -15.25 -15.51
C GLY A 591 26.25 -14.62 -15.00
N THR A 592 26.77 -13.67 -15.76
CA THR A 592 28.05 -12.98 -15.51
C THR A 592 27.89 -11.48 -15.64
N TRP A 593 28.68 -10.74 -14.87
CA TRP A 593 28.85 -9.30 -15.05
C TRP A 593 30.14 -9.05 -15.82
N ASN A 594 30.18 -8.01 -16.64
CA ASN A 594 31.25 -7.64 -17.58
C ASN A 594 32.63 -7.32 -16.95
N GLY A 595 32.92 -7.80 -15.74
CA GLY A 595 34.19 -7.62 -15.04
C GLY A 595 34.44 -6.21 -14.50
N THR A 596 33.59 -5.23 -14.83
CA THR A 596 33.65 -3.85 -14.30
C THR A 596 32.75 -3.65 -13.10
N TRP A 597 31.91 -4.63 -12.76
CA TRP A 597 31.08 -4.53 -11.57
C TRP A 597 31.97 -4.50 -10.33
N THR A 598 31.77 -3.45 -9.52
CA THR A 598 32.38 -3.28 -8.20
C THR A 598 31.27 -2.98 -7.21
N ASN A 599 31.54 -3.13 -5.91
CA ASN A 599 30.51 -2.82 -4.93
C ASN A 599 30.26 -1.31 -4.78
N LEU A 600 31.01 -0.40 -5.41
CA LEU A 600 30.84 1.03 -5.16
C LEU A 600 29.43 1.55 -5.52
N TRP A 601 28.80 2.30 -4.62
CA TRP A 601 27.47 2.91 -4.85
C TRP A 601 27.46 3.89 -6.04
N ASN A 602 28.62 4.40 -6.45
CA ASN A 602 28.78 5.32 -7.57
C ASN A 602 29.23 4.62 -8.86
N LEU A 603 29.16 3.28 -8.91
CA LEU A 603 29.46 2.50 -10.11
C LEU A 603 28.58 2.96 -11.28
N GLN A 604 29.19 3.05 -12.45
CA GLN A 604 28.51 3.39 -13.70
C GLN A 604 28.85 2.37 -14.79
N ASN A 605 27.96 2.24 -15.77
CA ASN A 605 28.10 1.43 -16.99
C ASN A 605 28.35 -0.06 -16.73
N ALA A 606 27.81 -0.63 -15.65
CA ALA A 606 27.88 -2.07 -15.44
C ALA A 606 27.00 -2.80 -16.46
N ALA A 607 27.39 -4.02 -16.85
CA ALA A 607 26.59 -4.85 -17.73
C ALA A 607 26.47 -6.27 -17.19
N TYR A 608 25.28 -6.83 -17.37
CA TYR A 608 24.88 -8.17 -16.99
C TYR A 608 24.60 -9.01 -18.22
N GLU A 609 25.07 -10.25 -18.23
CA GLU A 609 24.88 -11.22 -19.30
C GLU A 609 24.41 -12.55 -18.71
N TYR A 610 23.44 -13.20 -19.34
CA TYR A 610 23.01 -14.55 -18.99
C TYR A 610 22.73 -15.32 -20.27
N THR A 611 23.57 -16.32 -20.53
CA THR A 611 23.66 -17.00 -21.83
C THR A 611 22.98 -18.37 -21.86
N ASP A 612 22.47 -18.83 -20.73
CA ASP A 612 21.89 -20.16 -20.53
C ASP A 612 20.55 -20.04 -19.77
N TRP A 613 19.57 -19.37 -20.40
CA TRP A 613 18.23 -19.17 -19.82
C TRP A 613 17.20 -20.10 -20.49
N PRO A 614 16.98 -21.32 -19.97
CA PRO A 614 16.06 -22.28 -20.56
C PRO A 614 14.58 -21.97 -20.25
N ILE A 615 13.70 -22.30 -21.19
CA ILE A 615 12.26 -22.42 -20.94
C ILE A 615 12.03 -23.53 -19.92
N THR A 616 11.42 -23.20 -18.78
CA THR A 616 11.10 -24.17 -17.72
C THR A 616 9.59 -24.31 -17.46
N ASN A 617 8.76 -23.51 -18.12
CA ASN A 617 7.32 -23.54 -17.90
C ASN A 617 6.70 -24.75 -18.62
N ASN A 618 6.18 -25.71 -17.85
CA ASN A 618 5.47 -26.87 -18.37
C ASN A 618 4.04 -26.50 -18.74
N ASN A 619 3.47 -27.16 -19.76
CA ASN A 619 2.10 -26.90 -20.21
C ASN A 619 1.87 -25.40 -20.47
N PHE A 620 2.81 -24.80 -21.18
CA PHE A 620 2.82 -23.38 -21.50
C PHE A 620 2.68 -23.17 -23.00
N ARG A 621 1.88 -22.18 -23.38
CA ARG A 621 1.71 -21.75 -24.76
C ARG A 621 1.70 -20.25 -24.88
N TYR A 622 2.56 -19.74 -25.74
CA TYR A 622 2.54 -18.35 -26.16
C TYR A 622 2.55 -18.29 -27.69
N ARG A 623 1.68 -17.45 -28.25
CA ARG A 623 1.64 -17.12 -29.66
C ARG A 623 1.31 -15.64 -29.73
N GLY A 624 2.24 -14.81 -30.17
CA GLY A 624 2.03 -13.37 -30.10
C GLY A 624 3.16 -12.61 -30.78
N ALA A 625 2.87 -11.36 -31.14
CA ALA A 625 3.79 -10.45 -31.81
C ALA A 625 4.48 -9.45 -30.86
N ALA A 626 4.22 -9.56 -29.56
CA ALA A 626 4.61 -8.57 -28.56
C ALA A 626 5.38 -9.19 -27.38
N ALA A 627 6.00 -10.35 -27.57
CA ALA A 627 6.78 -10.99 -26.52
C ALA A 627 7.97 -10.10 -26.17
N ASN A 628 8.23 -9.91 -24.87
CA ASN A 628 9.45 -9.27 -24.42
C ASN A 628 9.97 -9.82 -23.10
N GLY A 629 11.24 -9.52 -22.84
CA GLY A 629 11.83 -9.58 -21.52
C GLY A 629 11.78 -8.21 -20.84
N THR A 630 11.84 -8.21 -19.51
CA THR A 630 12.07 -6.97 -18.73
C THR A 630 13.21 -7.14 -17.74
N SER A 631 13.94 -6.06 -17.52
CA SER A 631 14.98 -5.94 -16.52
C SER A 631 14.70 -4.72 -15.65
N THR A 632 14.85 -4.87 -14.34
CA THR A 632 14.57 -3.79 -13.39
C THR A 632 15.59 -3.78 -12.27
N VAL A 633 15.99 -2.58 -11.87
CA VAL A 633 16.87 -2.34 -10.72
C VAL A 633 16.10 -1.70 -9.56
N TYR A 634 16.56 -1.97 -8.34
CA TYR A 634 15.89 -1.61 -7.10
C TYR A 634 16.88 -1.23 -6.01
N ASP A 635 16.44 -0.31 -5.16
CA ASP A 635 16.98 -0.09 -3.83
C ASP A 635 15.81 0.08 -2.82
N PRO A 636 16.09 0.15 -1.51
CA PRO A 636 15.04 0.31 -0.50
C PRO A 636 14.64 1.77 -0.24
N TRP A 637 15.32 2.74 -0.85
CA TRP A 637 15.09 4.18 -0.68
C TRP A 637 14.14 4.76 -1.73
N ALA A 638 14.15 4.18 -2.93
CA ALA A 638 13.36 4.58 -4.08
C ALA A 638 13.27 3.43 -5.11
N THR A 639 12.35 3.57 -6.05
CA THR A 639 12.20 2.58 -7.12
C THR A 639 13.07 2.99 -8.31
N GLY A 640 13.98 2.10 -8.72
CA GLY A 640 14.73 2.26 -9.97
C GLY A 640 13.84 2.10 -11.19
N ASN A 641 14.43 2.08 -12.39
CA ASN A 641 13.69 1.96 -13.64
C ASN A 641 13.71 0.54 -14.21
N THR A 642 12.77 0.30 -15.14
CA THR A 642 12.66 -0.93 -15.93
C THR A 642 13.05 -0.65 -17.38
N LYS A 643 13.75 -1.58 -18.01
CA LYS A 643 13.91 -1.65 -19.47
C LYS A 643 13.28 -2.93 -19.98
N SER A 644 12.68 -2.85 -21.16
CA SER A 644 12.18 -4.01 -21.88
C SER A 644 13.09 -4.32 -23.06
N SER A 645 13.19 -5.58 -23.42
CA SER A 645 13.73 -5.95 -24.73
C SER A 645 12.81 -5.43 -25.85
N PRO A 646 13.31 -5.39 -27.10
CA PRO A 646 12.43 -5.26 -28.27
C PRO A 646 11.29 -6.28 -28.24
N LEU A 647 10.19 -5.94 -28.91
CA LEU A 647 9.07 -6.86 -29.10
C LEU A 647 9.40 -7.87 -30.18
N ASP A 648 9.20 -9.15 -29.88
CA ASP A 648 9.40 -10.24 -30.82
C ASP A 648 8.08 -10.98 -31.12
N SER A 649 8.01 -11.53 -32.33
CA SER A 649 6.95 -12.45 -32.74
C SER A 649 7.39 -13.89 -32.53
N ILE A 650 6.83 -14.56 -31.51
CA ILE A 650 7.27 -15.90 -31.12
C ILE A 650 6.11 -16.88 -30.96
N LEU A 651 6.45 -18.16 -31.09
CA LEU A 651 5.58 -19.32 -30.92
C LEU A 651 6.23 -20.29 -29.94
N VAL A 652 5.62 -20.47 -28.77
CA VAL A 652 6.05 -21.41 -27.72
C VAL A 652 4.93 -22.40 -27.47
N ASP A 653 5.26 -23.68 -27.41
CA ASP A 653 4.35 -24.75 -27.02
C ASP A 653 5.10 -25.87 -26.28
N THR A 654 4.91 -25.94 -24.97
CA THR A 654 5.53 -26.97 -24.12
C THR A 654 4.55 -28.07 -23.69
N TYR A 655 3.36 -28.14 -24.29
CA TYR A 655 2.43 -29.24 -24.05
C TYR A 655 2.96 -30.54 -24.68
N ASN A 656 2.73 -31.64 -23.99
CA ASN A 656 2.94 -32.97 -24.56
C ASN A 656 1.65 -33.45 -25.22
N ASP A 657 1.78 -34.27 -26.27
CA ASP A 657 0.66 -34.97 -26.88
C ASP A 657 0.12 -36.03 -25.89
N ASN A 658 -1.17 -35.93 -25.52
CA ASN A 658 -1.82 -36.87 -24.61
C ASN A 658 -2.97 -37.64 -25.28
N SER A 659 -3.09 -37.59 -26.61
CA SER A 659 -4.06 -38.36 -27.36
C SER A 659 -3.97 -39.87 -27.05
N THR A 660 -5.12 -40.52 -26.91
CA THR A 660 -5.22 -41.95 -26.64
C THR A 660 -5.95 -42.66 -27.79
N ARG A 661 -5.90 -43.99 -27.88
CA ARG A 661 -6.67 -44.78 -28.87
C ARG A 661 -8.15 -44.41 -29.08
N LEU A 662 -8.83 -43.82 -28.07
CA LEU A 662 -10.24 -43.41 -28.12
C LEU A 662 -10.48 -41.94 -27.72
N GLY A 663 -9.42 -41.14 -27.57
CA GLY A 663 -9.51 -39.73 -27.19
C GLY A 663 -8.51 -38.86 -27.95
N GLU A 664 -8.96 -37.71 -28.44
CA GLU A 664 -8.19 -36.71 -29.17
C GLU A 664 -8.22 -35.39 -28.42
N ASP A 665 -7.06 -34.85 -28.07
CA ASP A 665 -6.87 -33.61 -27.28
C ASP A 665 -6.29 -32.45 -28.10
N PHE A 666 -5.85 -32.70 -29.34
CA PHE A 666 -5.23 -31.72 -30.22
C PHE A 666 -4.02 -30.99 -29.58
N ASP A 667 -3.31 -31.63 -28.65
CA ASP A 667 -2.03 -31.12 -28.11
C ASP A 667 -0.81 -31.55 -28.96
N GLY A 668 -1.01 -32.57 -29.79
CA GLY A 668 -0.08 -33.05 -30.80
C GLY A 668 -0.81 -33.65 -32.00
N GLU A 669 -0.09 -34.46 -32.78
CA GLU A 669 -0.59 -35.04 -34.04
C GLU A 669 -0.22 -36.53 -34.17
N THR A 670 0.12 -37.20 -33.08
CA THR A 670 0.59 -38.60 -33.10
C THR A 670 -0.44 -39.56 -33.71
N GLU A 671 -1.73 -39.29 -33.47
CA GLU A 671 -2.85 -40.11 -33.96
C GLU A 671 -3.51 -39.54 -35.24
N ARG A 672 -3.00 -38.40 -35.76
CA ARG A 672 -3.46 -37.80 -37.01
C ARG A 672 -3.03 -38.65 -38.20
N LEU A 673 -3.91 -38.77 -39.19
CA LEU A 673 -3.66 -39.51 -40.42
C LEU A 673 -3.81 -38.61 -41.66
N THR A 674 -3.19 -39.03 -42.75
CA THR A 674 -3.46 -38.52 -44.09
C THR A 674 -4.22 -39.57 -44.88
N ARG A 675 -5.33 -39.19 -45.52
CA ARG A 675 -6.04 -40.06 -46.46
C ARG A 675 -5.41 -39.95 -47.85
N GLY A 676 -4.60 -40.94 -48.22
CA GLY A 676 -4.01 -41.05 -49.56
C GLY A 676 -5.01 -41.59 -50.59
N GLY A 677 -4.53 -41.96 -51.79
CA GLY A 677 -5.39 -42.53 -52.85
C GLY A 677 -5.82 -43.99 -52.65
N ALA A 678 -5.15 -44.74 -51.76
CA ALA A 678 -5.39 -46.17 -51.55
C ALA A 678 -5.35 -46.63 -50.08
N SER A 679 -4.88 -45.77 -49.16
CA SER A 679 -4.74 -46.11 -47.74
C SER A 679 -4.68 -44.84 -46.88
N TYR A 680 -4.87 -45.02 -45.58
CA TYR A 680 -4.46 -44.02 -44.58
C TYR A 680 -2.99 -44.19 -44.25
N THR A 681 -2.26 -43.09 -44.14
CA THR A 681 -0.83 -43.06 -43.75
C THR A 681 -0.64 -42.16 -42.54
N ALA A 682 0.47 -42.34 -41.83
CA ALA A 682 0.84 -41.46 -40.71
C ALA A 682 0.99 -40.01 -41.20
N TRP A 683 0.54 -39.07 -40.37
CA TRP A 683 0.71 -37.63 -40.62
C TRP A 683 2.17 -37.19 -40.46
N ASN A 684 2.58 -36.18 -41.22
CA ASN A 684 3.88 -35.53 -41.06
C ASN A 684 3.68 -34.12 -40.50
N SER A 685 3.91 -33.95 -39.20
CA SER A 685 3.70 -32.68 -38.50
C SER A 685 4.57 -31.54 -38.99
N SER A 686 5.73 -31.82 -39.60
CA SER A 686 6.62 -30.79 -40.15
C SER A 686 6.26 -30.37 -41.57
N ALA A 687 5.34 -31.07 -42.24
CA ALA A 687 4.91 -30.68 -43.58
C ALA A 687 3.96 -29.47 -43.50
N ILE A 688 4.14 -28.51 -44.40
CA ILE A 688 3.16 -27.44 -44.62
C ILE A 688 1.83 -28.10 -45.00
N LEU A 689 0.73 -27.65 -44.39
CA LEU A 689 -0.63 -28.06 -44.75
C LEU A 689 -0.85 -27.96 -46.27
N THR A 690 -1.61 -28.89 -46.83
CA THR A 690 -1.88 -28.92 -48.27
C THR A 690 -3.21 -28.24 -48.58
N ALA A 691 -3.19 -27.30 -49.52
CA ALA A 691 -4.40 -26.77 -50.14
C ALA A 691 -4.89 -27.72 -51.23
N SER A 692 -6.21 -27.83 -51.44
CA SER A 692 -6.83 -28.67 -52.48
C SER A 692 -6.56 -30.17 -52.33
N ILE A 693 -6.82 -30.71 -51.14
CA ILE A 693 -6.76 -32.17 -50.89
C ILE A 693 -8.04 -32.87 -51.38
N THR A 694 -8.01 -34.21 -51.41
CA THR A 694 -9.21 -35.02 -51.69
C THR A 694 -10.01 -35.25 -50.40
N GLY A 695 -11.19 -34.62 -50.31
CA GLY A 695 -12.18 -34.90 -49.26
C GLY A 695 -13.30 -35.84 -49.73
N THR A 696 -14.12 -36.25 -48.78
CA THR A 696 -15.36 -36.98 -49.00
C THR A 696 -16.51 -36.00 -49.27
N GLY A 697 -17.40 -36.31 -50.22
CA GLY A 697 -18.54 -35.47 -50.58
C GLY A 697 -18.18 -34.35 -51.57
N THR A 698 -19.07 -33.36 -51.72
CA THR A 698 -18.88 -32.24 -52.65
C THR A 698 -18.23 -31.05 -51.96
N GLY A 699 -17.14 -30.54 -52.51
CA GLY A 699 -16.47 -29.35 -52.00
C GLY A 699 -15.04 -29.20 -52.52
N VAL A 700 -14.41 -28.09 -52.13
CA VAL A 700 -12.96 -27.91 -52.16
C VAL A 700 -12.45 -28.04 -50.73
N PHE A 701 -11.30 -28.68 -50.57
CA PHE A 701 -10.82 -29.11 -49.26
C PHE A 701 -9.37 -28.68 -49.02
N CYS A 702 -9.04 -28.40 -47.76
CA CYS A 702 -7.68 -28.22 -47.29
C CYS A 702 -7.47 -29.02 -46.01
N ASP A 703 -6.21 -29.27 -45.64
CA ASP A 703 -5.92 -29.85 -44.33
C ASP A 703 -6.36 -28.89 -43.21
N SER A 704 -6.88 -29.43 -42.11
CA SER A 704 -7.15 -28.64 -40.90
C SER A 704 -5.89 -28.29 -40.12
N CYS A 705 -5.97 -27.24 -39.31
CA CYS A 705 -4.86 -26.76 -38.48
C CYS A 705 -5.15 -27.01 -37.00
N ILE A 706 -4.16 -27.55 -36.29
CA ILE A 706 -4.18 -27.61 -34.82
C ILE A 706 -3.49 -26.35 -34.27
N VAL A 707 -4.15 -25.67 -33.34
CA VAL A 707 -3.59 -24.51 -32.61
C VAL A 707 -4.18 -24.43 -31.21
N GLY A 708 -3.32 -24.43 -30.18
CA GLY A 708 -3.74 -24.23 -28.79
C GLY A 708 -4.81 -25.23 -28.30
N SER A 709 -4.56 -26.54 -28.44
CA SER A 709 -5.53 -27.62 -28.15
C SER A 709 -6.81 -27.58 -28.98
N ASN A 710 -6.84 -26.86 -30.10
CA ASN A 710 -8.03 -26.76 -30.93
C ASN A 710 -7.74 -27.23 -32.35
N ILE A 711 -8.62 -28.02 -32.94
CA ILE A 711 -8.67 -28.18 -34.40
C ILE A 711 -9.61 -27.14 -35.02
N ILE A 712 -9.12 -26.47 -36.06
CA ILE A 712 -9.80 -25.36 -36.74
C ILE A 712 -9.53 -25.36 -38.25
N ARG A 713 -10.15 -24.43 -38.97
CA ARG A 713 -9.75 -24.06 -40.33
C ARG A 713 -8.45 -23.23 -40.31
N PRO A 714 -7.46 -23.46 -41.19
CA PRO A 714 -6.13 -22.84 -41.05
C PRO A 714 -6.10 -21.31 -41.16
N ASP A 715 -6.99 -20.69 -41.94
CA ASP A 715 -7.13 -19.22 -42.02
C ASP A 715 -7.61 -18.58 -40.70
N ARG A 716 -8.03 -19.39 -39.73
CA ARG A 716 -8.53 -18.96 -38.41
C ARG A 716 -7.53 -19.19 -37.28
N PHE A 717 -6.26 -19.40 -37.59
CA PHE A 717 -5.20 -19.48 -36.59
C PHE A 717 -5.27 -18.29 -35.63
N PHE A 718 -5.29 -18.55 -34.33
CA PHE A 718 -5.45 -17.52 -33.31
C PHE A 718 -4.26 -17.41 -32.36
N LEU A 719 -3.97 -16.18 -31.95
CA LEU A 719 -2.88 -15.87 -31.03
C LEU A 719 -3.29 -16.09 -29.57
N THR A 720 -2.32 -16.19 -28.66
CA THR A 720 -2.58 -16.06 -27.21
C THR A 720 -2.59 -14.58 -26.81
N ASP A 721 -1.72 -13.78 -27.42
CA ASP A 721 -1.49 -12.37 -27.12
C ASP A 721 -1.66 -11.51 -28.39
N PRO A 722 -2.45 -10.42 -28.39
CA PRO A 722 -3.12 -9.78 -27.24
C PRO A 722 -4.34 -10.52 -26.68
N ASN A 723 -4.88 -11.50 -27.42
CA ASN A 723 -5.96 -12.39 -26.96
C ASN A 723 -6.26 -13.49 -28.00
N THR A 724 -7.02 -14.50 -27.58
CA THR A 724 -7.48 -15.65 -28.38
C THR A 724 -8.52 -15.36 -29.46
N ASN A 725 -8.97 -14.11 -29.58
CA ASN A 725 -9.81 -13.66 -30.68
C ASN A 725 -9.01 -13.06 -31.84
N THR A 726 -7.70 -12.83 -31.65
CA THR A 726 -6.83 -12.25 -32.68
C THR A 726 -6.45 -13.33 -33.68
N ILE A 727 -6.90 -13.19 -34.92
CA ILE A 727 -6.61 -14.12 -36.02
C ILE A 727 -5.32 -13.71 -36.74
N GLN A 728 -4.38 -14.64 -36.88
CA GLN A 728 -3.09 -14.45 -37.55
C GLN A 728 -2.67 -15.73 -38.27
N ALA A 729 -3.16 -15.92 -39.50
CA ALA A 729 -2.81 -17.11 -40.29
C ALA A 729 -1.48 -16.96 -41.07
N ASN A 730 -0.88 -15.77 -41.13
CA ASN A 730 0.45 -15.59 -41.73
C ASN A 730 1.53 -15.56 -40.65
N LEU A 731 2.30 -16.64 -40.54
CA LEU A 731 3.30 -16.80 -39.49
C LEU A 731 4.73 -16.62 -39.99
N GLY A 732 4.93 -16.15 -41.24
CA GLY A 732 6.25 -16.06 -41.85
C GLY A 732 7.24 -15.11 -41.17
N THR A 733 6.82 -14.31 -40.20
CA THR A 733 7.67 -13.44 -39.37
C THR A 733 7.82 -13.92 -37.93
N TYR A 734 7.25 -15.09 -37.59
CA TYR A 734 7.26 -15.63 -36.24
C TYR A 734 8.40 -16.64 -36.09
N SER A 735 9.11 -16.55 -34.97
CA SER A 735 10.13 -17.50 -34.55
C SER A 735 9.51 -18.58 -33.61
N PRO A 736 10.10 -19.78 -33.50
CA PRO A 736 11.33 -20.21 -34.16
C PRO A 736 11.12 -20.44 -35.65
N ASP A 737 12.13 -20.11 -36.45
CA ASP A 737 12.26 -20.43 -37.87
C ASP A 737 13.54 -21.26 -38.12
N LYS A 738 13.95 -22.05 -37.13
CA LYS A 738 15.14 -22.91 -37.13
C LYS A 738 15.13 -23.87 -38.34
N SER A 739 13.95 -24.37 -38.70
CA SER A 739 13.76 -25.29 -39.82
C SER A 739 13.37 -24.57 -41.14
N GLY A 740 13.42 -23.24 -41.16
CA GLY A 740 12.98 -22.38 -42.25
C GLY A 740 11.76 -21.54 -41.87
N THR A 741 11.36 -20.65 -42.78
CA THR A 741 10.24 -19.72 -42.56
C THR A 741 8.92 -20.44 -42.27
N ASN A 742 8.25 -20.04 -41.19
CA ASN A 742 6.92 -20.53 -40.84
C ASN A 742 5.87 -20.27 -41.93
N PRO A 743 4.83 -21.12 -42.01
CA PRO A 743 3.88 -21.11 -43.12
C PRO A 743 2.91 -19.91 -43.11
N ASN A 744 2.31 -19.64 -44.28
CA ASN A 744 1.23 -18.67 -44.45
C ASN A 744 -0.05 -19.36 -44.90
N TYR A 745 -1.04 -19.40 -44.00
CA TYR A 745 -2.33 -20.06 -44.19
C TYR A 745 -3.49 -19.11 -44.50
N LEU A 746 -3.24 -17.83 -44.79
CA LEU A 746 -4.31 -16.87 -45.11
C LEU A 746 -5.22 -17.31 -46.28
N ALA A 747 -4.67 -18.05 -47.24
CA ALA A 747 -5.43 -18.51 -48.41
C ALA A 747 -6.21 -19.83 -48.17
N TYR A 748 -6.02 -20.49 -47.03
CA TYR A 748 -6.56 -21.82 -46.73
C TYR A 748 -7.98 -21.71 -46.18
N THR A 749 -8.89 -21.28 -47.05
CA THR A 749 -10.30 -20.98 -46.74
C THR A 749 -11.28 -22.09 -47.15
N ASP A 750 -10.75 -23.13 -47.80
CA ASP A 750 -11.50 -24.34 -48.21
C ASP A 750 -11.97 -25.14 -46.98
N ILE A 751 -12.83 -26.14 -47.19
CA ILE A 751 -13.34 -27.00 -46.11
C ILE A 751 -12.15 -27.72 -45.44
N ALA A 752 -11.96 -27.50 -44.14
CA ALA A 752 -10.83 -28.05 -43.40
C ALA A 752 -11.08 -29.52 -43.05
N VAL A 753 -10.13 -30.41 -43.34
CA VAL A 753 -10.29 -31.86 -43.15
C VAL A 753 -9.25 -32.42 -42.18
N TYR A 754 -9.74 -33.24 -41.25
CA TYR A 754 -8.94 -34.01 -40.29
C TYR A 754 -9.28 -35.51 -40.40
N HIS A 755 -8.26 -36.37 -40.44
CA HIS A 755 -8.45 -37.82 -40.42
C HIS A 755 -7.79 -38.44 -39.20
N ARG A 756 -8.47 -39.41 -38.60
CA ARG A 756 -7.96 -40.18 -37.46
C ARG A 756 -8.60 -41.56 -37.41
N LYS A 757 -7.93 -42.52 -36.77
CA LYS A 757 -8.50 -43.82 -36.40
C LYS A 757 -8.84 -43.82 -34.90
N PHE A 758 -10.05 -44.23 -34.56
CA PHE A 758 -10.42 -44.60 -33.18
C PHE A 758 -10.52 -46.11 -33.10
N TYR A 759 -9.84 -46.73 -32.13
CA TYR A 759 -9.65 -48.17 -32.11
C TYR A 759 -9.61 -48.80 -30.72
N THR A 760 -9.92 -50.09 -30.69
CA THR A 760 -9.81 -50.95 -29.50
C THR A 760 -8.57 -51.85 -29.59
N THR A 761 -8.23 -52.52 -28.50
CA THR A 761 -7.02 -53.35 -28.38
C THR A 761 -7.29 -54.63 -27.58
N GLY A 762 -6.34 -55.57 -27.66
CA GLY A 762 -6.37 -56.80 -26.87
C GLY A 762 -7.57 -57.68 -27.20
N ALA A 763 -8.26 -58.16 -26.17
CA ALA A 763 -9.40 -59.07 -26.29
C ALA A 763 -10.59 -58.47 -27.08
N ASN A 764 -10.67 -57.15 -27.20
CA ASN A 764 -11.80 -56.48 -27.85
C ASN A 764 -11.66 -56.36 -29.37
N LEU A 765 -10.51 -56.70 -29.97
CA LEU A 765 -10.28 -56.54 -31.42
C LEU A 765 -11.28 -57.32 -32.28
N THR A 766 -11.73 -58.48 -31.80
CA THR A 766 -12.69 -59.35 -32.50
C THR A 766 -14.13 -59.14 -32.05
N GLU A 767 -14.38 -58.32 -31.03
CA GLU A 767 -15.72 -58.04 -30.54
C GLU A 767 -16.48 -57.15 -31.54
N ALA A 768 -17.76 -57.48 -31.76
CA ALA A 768 -18.62 -56.76 -32.67
C ALA A 768 -19.12 -55.46 -32.02
N ILE A 769 -18.64 -54.31 -32.47
CA ILE A 769 -19.08 -52.97 -32.05
C ILE A 769 -20.44 -52.67 -32.71
N SER A 770 -21.48 -52.54 -31.88
CA SER A 770 -22.87 -52.31 -32.33
C SER A 770 -23.19 -50.82 -32.46
N SER A 771 -22.63 -50.00 -31.58
CA SER A 771 -22.85 -48.55 -31.50
C SER A 771 -21.68 -47.87 -30.82
N PHE A 772 -21.66 -46.54 -30.86
CA PHE A 772 -20.70 -45.72 -30.14
C PHE A 772 -21.31 -44.39 -29.73
N VAL A 773 -20.67 -43.73 -28.78
CA VAL A 773 -20.93 -42.33 -28.44
C VAL A 773 -19.66 -41.54 -28.72
N MET A 774 -19.77 -40.50 -29.53
CA MET A 774 -18.69 -39.55 -29.82
C MET A 774 -19.02 -38.21 -29.17
N THR A 775 -18.21 -37.81 -28.19
CA THR A 775 -18.39 -36.57 -27.45
C THR A 775 -17.40 -35.52 -27.94
N PHE A 776 -17.92 -34.34 -28.28
CA PHE A 776 -17.13 -33.19 -28.70
C PHE A 776 -17.03 -32.17 -27.56
N GLY A 777 -15.83 -31.65 -27.35
CA GLY A 777 -15.59 -30.44 -26.56
C GLY A 777 -15.24 -29.26 -27.45
N GLY A 778 -15.55 -28.04 -27.02
CA GLY A 778 -15.19 -26.81 -27.72
C GLY A 778 -16.37 -25.95 -28.15
N ASN A 779 -16.11 -25.09 -29.13
CA ASN A 779 -17.05 -24.12 -29.67
C ASN A 779 -17.73 -24.68 -30.95
N PRO A 780 -19.05 -24.91 -30.94
CA PRO A 780 -19.82 -25.40 -32.09
C PRO A 780 -20.07 -24.32 -33.18
N GLY A 781 -19.42 -23.15 -33.09
CA GLY A 781 -19.52 -22.08 -34.08
C GLY A 781 -20.84 -21.31 -33.94
N LEU A 782 -21.60 -21.22 -35.03
CA LEU A 782 -22.92 -20.56 -35.04
C LEU A 782 -24.05 -21.41 -34.44
N SER A 783 -23.82 -22.70 -34.22
CA SER A 783 -24.80 -23.63 -33.63
C SER A 783 -24.81 -23.58 -32.11
N ALA A 784 -25.89 -24.01 -31.45
CA ALA A 784 -25.98 -24.05 -30.00
C ALA A 784 -25.15 -25.18 -29.37
N ASP A 785 -25.00 -26.30 -30.08
CA ASP A 785 -24.21 -27.47 -29.70
C ASP A 785 -23.69 -28.23 -30.94
N PHE A 786 -22.86 -29.25 -30.72
CA PHE A 786 -22.30 -30.05 -31.80
C PHE A 786 -23.33 -30.96 -32.50
N SER A 787 -24.45 -31.32 -31.86
CA SER A 787 -25.53 -32.06 -32.51
C SER A 787 -26.21 -31.19 -33.56
N GLU A 788 -26.48 -29.92 -33.22
CA GLU A 788 -27.02 -28.93 -34.15
C GLU A 788 -26.03 -28.61 -35.29
N ALA A 789 -24.74 -28.43 -34.99
CA ALA A 789 -23.73 -28.21 -36.02
C ALA A 789 -23.67 -29.35 -37.05
N LEU A 790 -23.79 -30.60 -36.58
CA LEU A 790 -23.89 -31.78 -37.42
C LEU A 790 -25.25 -31.88 -38.14
N GLU A 791 -26.35 -31.43 -37.54
CA GLU A 791 -27.69 -31.38 -38.18
C GLU A 791 -27.69 -30.44 -39.38
N ASN A 792 -27.17 -29.23 -39.19
CA ASN A 792 -27.03 -28.19 -40.20
C ASN A 792 -25.92 -28.49 -41.21
N SER A 793 -25.08 -29.49 -40.95
CA SER A 793 -23.90 -29.84 -41.75
C SER A 793 -22.84 -28.73 -41.82
N ASP A 794 -22.81 -27.87 -40.80
CA ASP A 794 -21.77 -26.90 -40.50
C ASP A 794 -20.50 -27.59 -39.97
N LEU A 795 -20.70 -28.74 -39.31
CA LEU A 795 -19.71 -29.78 -39.08
C LEU A 795 -20.13 -31.03 -39.85
N ARG A 796 -19.19 -31.72 -40.51
CA ARG A 796 -19.47 -33.04 -41.10
C ARG A 796 -18.48 -34.05 -40.58
N VAL A 797 -19.00 -35.19 -40.13
CA VAL A 797 -18.17 -36.33 -39.76
C VAL A 797 -18.61 -37.54 -40.57
N TYR A 798 -17.64 -38.10 -41.30
CA TYR A 798 -17.78 -39.36 -42.02
C TYR A 798 -17.06 -40.47 -41.27
N ILE A 799 -17.65 -41.65 -41.25
CA ILE A 799 -17.16 -42.83 -40.56
C ILE A 799 -16.94 -43.96 -41.57
N ARG A 800 -15.80 -44.63 -41.50
CA ARG A 800 -15.51 -45.86 -42.24
C ARG A 800 -15.07 -46.95 -41.28
N ARG A 801 -15.72 -48.10 -41.32
CA ARG A 801 -15.33 -49.24 -40.46
C ARG A 801 -13.94 -49.72 -40.84
N VAL A 802 -13.11 -49.99 -39.83
CA VAL A 802 -11.81 -50.63 -40.04
C VAL A 802 -12.03 -52.03 -40.59
N ASN A 803 -12.87 -52.78 -39.90
CA ASN A 803 -13.30 -54.13 -40.26
C ASN A 803 -14.80 -54.28 -39.95
N ALA A 804 -15.49 -55.20 -40.65
CA ALA A 804 -16.91 -55.46 -40.48
C ALA A 804 -17.16 -56.98 -40.42
N PRO A 805 -17.37 -57.57 -39.23
CA PRO A 805 -17.56 -59.01 -39.08
C PRO A 805 -18.96 -59.51 -39.50
N GLY A 806 -19.83 -58.62 -40.01
CA GLY A 806 -21.18 -58.91 -40.48
C GLY A 806 -21.42 -58.50 -41.93
N LEU A 807 -22.63 -58.06 -42.27
CA LEU A 807 -23.02 -57.65 -43.63
C LEU A 807 -22.65 -56.19 -43.98
N GLY A 808 -21.82 -55.55 -43.17
CA GLY A 808 -21.36 -54.17 -43.38
C GLY A 808 -20.17 -54.10 -44.33
N SER A 809 -20.04 -52.97 -45.02
CA SER A 809 -18.84 -52.60 -45.75
C SER A 809 -17.77 -52.05 -44.81
N SER A 810 -16.51 -52.31 -45.14
CA SER A 810 -15.34 -51.88 -44.37
C SER A 810 -14.15 -51.57 -45.27
N GLY A 811 -13.14 -50.92 -44.69
CA GLY A 811 -11.92 -50.55 -45.38
C GLY A 811 -11.97 -49.16 -46.01
N PHE A 812 -10.83 -48.74 -46.54
CA PHE A 812 -10.59 -47.38 -47.06
C PHE A 812 -11.54 -46.95 -48.18
N ASN A 813 -11.97 -47.89 -49.04
CA ASN A 813 -12.85 -47.65 -50.19
C ASN A 813 -14.33 -47.87 -49.88
N ALA A 814 -14.69 -48.20 -48.63
CA ALA A 814 -16.09 -48.32 -48.26
C ALA A 814 -16.81 -46.97 -48.43
N ASN A 815 -18.08 -47.05 -48.81
CA ASN A 815 -18.95 -45.87 -48.77
C ASN A 815 -18.99 -45.35 -47.33
N PRO A 816 -18.80 -44.05 -47.12
CA PRO A 816 -18.78 -43.47 -45.79
C PRO A 816 -20.18 -43.49 -45.18
N LEU A 817 -20.23 -43.68 -43.87
CA LEU A 817 -21.40 -43.39 -43.05
C LEU A 817 -21.31 -41.95 -42.55
N SER A 818 -22.44 -41.30 -42.30
CA SER A 818 -22.51 -39.88 -41.94
C SER A 818 -23.11 -39.70 -40.54
N LEU A 819 -22.38 -38.98 -39.68
CA LEU A 819 -22.90 -38.44 -38.42
C LEU A 819 -23.58 -37.08 -38.58
N HIS A 820 -23.65 -36.55 -39.80
CA HIS A 820 -24.24 -35.25 -40.09
C HIS A 820 -25.48 -35.42 -40.99
N GLY A 821 -26.27 -34.35 -41.14
CA GLY A 821 -27.52 -34.32 -41.91
C GLY A 821 -28.79 -34.30 -41.05
N ASN A 822 -29.85 -33.66 -41.52
CA ASN A 822 -31.03 -33.28 -40.74
C ASN A 822 -31.97 -34.43 -40.30
N LEU A 823 -31.63 -35.68 -40.57
CA LEU A 823 -32.46 -36.83 -40.23
C LEU A 823 -31.71 -37.77 -39.28
N PHE A 824 -32.43 -38.31 -38.30
CA PHE A 824 -31.96 -39.43 -37.50
C PHE A 824 -32.20 -40.75 -38.23
N ASN A 825 -31.31 -41.70 -37.99
CA ASN A 825 -31.48 -43.07 -38.41
C ASN A 825 -32.66 -43.68 -37.65
N SER A 826 -33.73 -43.95 -38.38
CA SER A 826 -34.98 -44.53 -37.85
C SER A 826 -35.20 -45.98 -38.28
N GLY A 827 -34.35 -46.53 -39.15
CA GLY A 827 -34.56 -47.86 -39.74
C GLY A 827 -35.85 -48.02 -40.56
N SER A 828 -36.53 -46.91 -40.87
CA SER A 828 -37.77 -46.88 -41.65
C SER A 828 -37.53 -47.33 -43.09
N PRO A 829 -38.51 -47.93 -43.79
CA PRO A 829 -38.42 -48.22 -45.23
C PRO A 829 -38.07 -46.99 -46.10
N THR A 830 -38.34 -45.77 -45.62
CA THR A 830 -37.98 -44.51 -46.30
C THR A 830 -36.53 -44.07 -46.03
N ASN A 831 -35.91 -44.55 -44.94
CA ASN A 831 -34.51 -44.33 -44.55
C ASN A 831 -33.87 -45.70 -44.21
N PRO A 832 -33.71 -46.60 -45.20
CA PRO A 832 -33.32 -47.99 -44.96
C PRO A 832 -31.86 -48.10 -44.50
N PHE A 833 -31.56 -49.10 -43.68
CA PHE A 833 -30.18 -49.47 -43.30
C PHE A 833 -29.40 -50.05 -44.49
N ASP A 834 -28.95 -49.22 -45.43
CA ASP A 834 -28.25 -49.68 -46.62
C ASP A 834 -26.71 -49.59 -46.54
N ASP A 835 -26.18 -49.08 -45.43
CA ASP A 835 -24.72 -48.92 -45.21
C ASP A 835 -24.05 -47.92 -46.17
N GLY A 836 -24.78 -46.87 -46.54
CA GLY A 836 -24.32 -45.90 -47.51
C GLY A 836 -24.18 -46.46 -48.93
N ALA A 837 -24.77 -47.62 -49.23
CA ALA A 837 -24.72 -48.25 -50.55
C ALA A 837 -25.31 -47.34 -51.65
N SER A 838 -26.24 -46.44 -51.28
CA SER A 838 -26.80 -45.43 -52.17
C SER A 838 -25.88 -44.23 -52.46
N GLY A 839 -24.73 -44.12 -51.78
CA GLY A 839 -23.73 -43.07 -51.97
C GLY A 839 -23.53 -42.17 -50.74
N VAL A 840 -22.61 -41.21 -50.88
CA VAL A 840 -22.26 -40.22 -49.84
C VAL A 840 -23.47 -39.34 -49.52
N ASP A 841 -23.71 -39.10 -48.22
CA ASP A 841 -24.78 -38.24 -47.68
C ASP A 841 -26.20 -38.61 -48.12
N THR A 842 -26.41 -39.88 -48.45
CA THR A 842 -27.74 -40.42 -48.70
C THR A 842 -28.43 -40.83 -47.40
N PRO A 843 -29.77 -40.89 -47.34
CA PRO A 843 -30.49 -41.29 -46.12
C PRO A 843 -30.03 -42.63 -45.50
N GLY A 844 -29.53 -43.56 -46.32
CA GLY A 844 -29.02 -44.85 -45.84
C GLY A 844 -27.59 -44.84 -45.28
N ALA A 845 -26.87 -43.73 -45.43
CA ALA A 845 -25.56 -43.49 -44.79
C ALA A 845 -25.67 -42.91 -43.38
N LEU A 846 -26.83 -42.37 -42.99
CA LEU A 846 -27.03 -41.68 -41.71
C LEU A 846 -27.02 -42.67 -40.53
N ILE A 847 -26.22 -42.38 -39.50
CA ILE A 847 -26.04 -43.30 -38.35
C ILE A 847 -26.33 -42.69 -36.97
N ARG A 848 -26.66 -41.41 -36.88
CA ARG A 848 -27.12 -40.79 -35.62
C ARG A 848 -28.48 -41.31 -35.20
N THR A 849 -28.68 -41.58 -33.91
CA THR A 849 -29.93 -42.16 -33.42
C THR A 849 -30.84 -41.17 -32.69
N VAL A 850 -30.27 -40.15 -32.05
CA VAL A 850 -30.99 -39.14 -31.26
C VAL A 850 -30.22 -37.82 -31.27
N ASN A 851 -30.90 -36.71 -30.90
CA ASN A 851 -30.22 -35.48 -30.51
C ASN A 851 -29.64 -35.69 -29.10
N GLY A 852 -28.32 -35.54 -28.96
CA GLY A 852 -27.59 -35.75 -27.71
C GLY A 852 -26.75 -34.55 -27.26
N GLY A 853 -27.01 -33.36 -27.81
CA GLY A 853 -26.17 -32.18 -27.60
C GLY A 853 -24.72 -32.44 -28.03
N ASN A 854 -23.77 -32.36 -27.10
CA ASN A 854 -22.36 -32.62 -27.40
C ASN A 854 -21.96 -34.11 -27.44
N SER A 855 -22.83 -35.02 -26.99
CA SER A 855 -22.59 -36.47 -26.98
C SER A 855 -23.40 -37.17 -28.06
N ILE A 856 -22.75 -37.42 -29.20
CA ILE A 856 -23.39 -37.91 -30.41
C ILE A 856 -23.50 -39.44 -30.36
N SER A 857 -24.72 -39.93 -30.16
CA SER A 857 -25.03 -41.36 -30.17
C SER A 857 -25.23 -41.85 -31.61
N ALA A 858 -24.51 -42.91 -31.98
CA ALA A 858 -24.57 -43.49 -33.32
C ALA A 858 -24.58 -45.02 -33.31
N THR A 859 -25.25 -45.61 -34.29
CA THR A 859 -25.33 -47.07 -34.46
C THR A 859 -24.82 -47.51 -35.82
N PHE A 860 -24.16 -48.67 -35.87
CA PHE A 860 -23.79 -49.30 -37.15
C PHE A 860 -24.95 -50.09 -37.79
N GLY A 861 -26.12 -50.13 -37.15
CA GLY A 861 -27.32 -50.82 -37.64
C GLY A 861 -27.31 -52.34 -37.38
N THR A 862 -28.49 -52.95 -37.44
CA THR A 862 -28.65 -54.39 -37.18
C THR A 862 -27.94 -55.25 -38.24
N GLY A 863 -27.09 -56.18 -37.80
CA GLY A 863 -26.39 -57.13 -38.67
C GLY A 863 -25.16 -56.56 -39.40
N LYS A 864 -24.80 -55.29 -39.16
CA LYS A 864 -23.66 -54.61 -39.79
C LYS A 864 -22.67 -54.01 -38.78
N PRO A 865 -22.26 -54.73 -37.72
CA PRO A 865 -21.33 -54.20 -36.71
C PRO A 865 -19.97 -53.85 -37.30
N ALA A 866 -19.21 -53.01 -36.60
CA ALA A 866 -17.78 -52.82 -36.84
C ALA A 866 -16.95 -53.74 -35.93
N SER A 867 -15.69 -53.97 -36.25
CA SER A 867 -14.69 -54.52 -35.33
C SER A 867 -13.38 -53.75 -35.48
N GLU A 868 -12.48 -53.88 -34.50
CA GLU A 868 -11.20 -53.14 -34.39
C GLU A 868 -11.33 -51.62 -34.20
N GLY A 869 -12.36 -50.99 -34.74
CA GLY A 869 -12.62 -49.55 -34.65
C GLY A 869 -13.13 -48.95 -35.96
N PHE A 870 -12.94 -47.65 -36.12
CA PHE A 870 -13.33 -46.92 -37.32
C PHE A 870 -12.39 -45.74 -37.59
N TRP A 871 -12.29 -45.36 -38.87
CA TRP A 871 -11.70 -44.09 -39.27
C TRP A 871 -12.74 -43.00 -39.31
N ILE A 872 -12.31 -41.80 -38.96
CA ILE A 872 -13.09 -40.58 -39.13
C ILE A 872 -12.48 -39.72 -40.22
N GLU A 873 -13.36 -39.01 -40.93
CA GLU A 873 -13.04 -37.78 -41.63
C GLU A 873 -13.93 -36.69 -41.05
N LEU A 874 -13.31 -35.78 -40.32
CA LEU A 874 -13.93 -34.59 -39.77
C LEU A 874 -13.72 -33.45 -40.76
N GLN A 875 -14.80 -32.77 -41.13
CA GLN A 875 -14.78 -31.60 -42.00
C GLN A 875 -15.39 -30.41 -41.29
N ILE A 876 -14.65 -29.30 -41.22
CA ILE A 876 -15.08 -28.03 -40.63
C ILE A 876 -15.55 -27.10 -41.77
N ILE A 877 -16.85 -26.83 -41.82
CA ILE A 877 -17.47 -26.00 -42.86
C ILE A 877 -17.68 -24.59 -42.30
N ASP A 878 -18.28 -24.46 -41.11
CA ASP A 878 -18.34 -23.17 -40.41
C ASP A 878 -16.94 -22.83 -39.87
N PRO A 879 -16.30 -21.73 -40.34
CA PRO A 879 -14.97 -21.35 -39.87
C PRO A 879 -14.89 -20.98 -38.38
N ASN A 880 -16.02 -20.75 -37.72
CA ASN A 880 -16.04 -20.36 -36.31
C ASN A 880 -16.01 -21.57 -35.37
N ILE A 881 -16.16 -22.79 -35.90
CA ILE A 881 -16.04 -24.02 -35.11
C ILE A 881 -14.59 -24.18 -34.64
N LYS A 882 -14.45 -24.47 -33.35
CA LYS A 882 -13.18 -24.89 -32.74
C LYS A 882 -13.46 -26.10 -31.85
N ILE A 883 -12.76 -27.21 -32.08
CA ILE A 883 -12.97 -28.43 -31.29
C ILE A 883 -11.77 -28.64 -30.38
N ASP A 884 -12.02 -28.67 -29.07
CA ASP A 884 -11.01 -28.83 -28.03
C ASP A 884 -10.62 -30.30 -27.83
N TYR A 885 -11.60 -31.21 -27.94
CA TYR A 885 -11.34 -32.64 -27.84
C TYR A 885 -12.44 -33.48 -28.50
N ILE A 886 -12.11 -34.74 -28.82
CA ILE A 886 -13.06 -35.77 -29.24
C ILE A 886 -12.84 -37.03 -28.41
N ASN A 887 -13.87 -37.46 -27.68
CA ASN A 887 -13.83 -38.68 -26.87
C ASN A 887 -14.85 -39.71 -27.37
N VAL A 888 -14.39 -40.94 -27.63
CA VAL A 888 -15.21 -42.03 -28.16
C VAL A 888 -15.39 -43.13 -27.11
N THR A 889 -16.65 -43.53 -26.89
CA THR A 889 -16.99 -44.75 -26.16
C THR A 889 -17.62 -45.75 -27.12
N LEU A 890 -17.02 -46.93 -27.24
CA LEU A 890 -17.51 -48.04 -28.06
C LEU A 890 -18.45 -48.93 -27.23
N ASN A 891 -19.54 -49.37 -27.83
CA ASN A 891 -20.47 -50.33 -27.23
C ASN A 891 -20.45 -51.64 -28.04
N PHE A 892 -20.16 -52.75 -27.38
CA PHE A 892 -20.11 -54.07 -28.02
C PHE A 892 -21.47 -54.76 -28.00
N SER A 893 -21.67 -55.64 -28.98
CA SER A 893 -22.89 -56.46 -29.12
C SER A 893 -23.04 -57.46 -27.97
N SER A 894 -21.94 -57.80 -27.30
CA SER A 894 -21.88 -58.61 -26.08
C SER A 894 -22.36 -57.86 -24.82
N GLY A 895 -22.58 -56.55 -24.91
CA GLY A 895 -23.05 -55.70 -23.80
C GLY A 895 -21.94 -54.98 -23.03
N GLY A 896 -20.66 -55.18 -23.37
CA GLY A 896 -19.53 -54.45 -22.80
C GLY A 896 -19.29 -53.09 -23.46
N THR A 897 -18.47 -52.25 -22.83
CA THR A 897 -18.03 -50.95 -23.37
C THR A 897 -16.52 -50.81 -23.34
N ASP A 898 -15.98 -49.97 -24.22
CA ASP A 898 -14.57 -49.58 -24.21
C ASP A 898 -14.43 -48.06 -24.43
N SER A 899 -13.67 -47.40 -23.56
CA SER A 899 -13.42 -45.97 -23.59
C SER A 899 -12.00 -45.66 -23.12
N ALA A 900 -11.38 -44.64 -23.70
CA ALA A 900 -10.16 -44.04 -23.21
C ALA A 900 -10.22 -42.53 -23.48
N PRO A 901 -10.91 -41.76 -22.64
CA PRO A 901 -11.01 -40.33 -22.85
C PRO A 901 -9.67 -39.63 -22.58
N VAL A 902 -9.46 -38.49 -23.25
CA VAL A 902 -8.44 -37.49 -22.92
C VAL A 902 -8.95 -36.47 -21.90
#